data_AF-A0A0U9HA37-F1
#
_entry.id   AF-A0A0U9HA37-F1
#
_cell.length_a   1.000
_cell.length_b   1.000
_cell.length_c   1.000
_cell.angle_alpha   90.00
_cell.angle_beta   90.00
_cell.angle_gamma   90.00
#
_symmetry.space_group_name_H-M   'P 1'
#
loop_
_entity.id
_entity.type
_entity.pdbx_description
1 polymer ?
#
loop_
_entity_poly.entity_id
_entity_poly.type
_entity_poly.pdbx_seq_one_letter_code
_entity_poly.pdbx_strand_id
1 'polypeptide(L)'
;MSNLSNVNRYQDLIFKRGYLISDIEVDKPNTNWEELCVGKYFVYYDKLNEIKYYEKNGSWVFLLGNTIDIENNTSSMDIISENLFKHLQKSEDDFFDYLDLISGRYILMYNYAGKTKIMSDATGMRGIAYSVDKTVISSHAQLLKMLTGSALSPQIKNEWTKKYGGYHIPGHFTPYENIFFLTPNTLLEIESKKIKRFFPRAPLTQKPVKEIALEISALVKAQFSILEKKHDKFLFSLTAGTDSRTTLALSKEIANKIQYFTYYKVSDKYPNGVRSLEIDRAVVGDMANNLNLEHNFIPLKEDAKSNDFTEFVGALKRNTFRSHSYRLAKFYYEELPREKLHIRSNILEIGRYFYRSKIALPAHANAKLLARCYSTDAERDEEVCSLFEKFYNDVEMDNIYNYDPYDIFYWEYRMGVWHSQLLLESDIAHDTFIPFNSRKILNLMLSVSNTNKKNNSIFNTIIDNNWPILNFWGINTIEKQFVKPDNEIDNYGLPLRNIKFRGSSIYDYSKKVSFSSKNIGNKVKFNMKNSAPMRGEFVEATLPIKTTETKFYQCIIHLRSPYENKKNKGRLKYQVFLNKKLLLEEDIAFWKETNQVNIHFKAEDEKSMLTIRVLSIKDCEEWNWGRAATMIIERFIVRDGKYMSEGSIEASSPHSVF
;
A
#
# COMPACT_ATOMS: atom_id res chain seq x y z
N MET A 1 50.77 -19.77 31.13
CA MET A 1 49.62 -18.88 31.41
C MET A 1 48.75 -18.89 30.16
N SER A 2 47.83 -19.85 30.07
CA SER A 2 46.94 -20.08 28.93
C SER A 2 45.51 -20.18 29.44
N ASN A 3 44.57 -19.65 28.65
CA ASN A 3 43.13 -19.53 28.88
C ASN A 3 42.65 -18.30 29.66
N LEU A 4 42.74 -17.13 29.02
CA LEU A 4 41.72 -16.09 29.15
C LEU A 4 40.77 -16.21 27.95
N SER A 5 39.69 -16.97 28.18
CA SER A 5 38.36 -16.89 27.57
C SER A 5 38.21 -16.19 26.20
N ASN A 6 37.95 -16.97 25.15
CA ASN A 6 37.17 -16.54 23.98
C ASN A 6 35.76 -16.13 24.44
N VAL A 7 35.58 -14.88 24.86
CA VAL A 7 34.23 -14.32 25.06
C VAL A 7 33.64 -14.08 23.67
N ASN A 8 32.59 -14.81 23.32
CA ASN A 8 31.89 -14.61 22.04
C ASN A 8 31.41 -13.16 21.94
N ARG A 9 31.81 -12.44 20.89
CA ARG A 9 31.58 -10.99 20.69
C ARG A 9 30.08 -10.64 20.67
N TYR A 10 29.23 -11.59 20.31
CA TYR A 10 27.79 -11.40 20.12
C TYR A 10 26.95 -12.08 21.20
N GLN A 11 27.56 -12.47 22.33
CA GLN A 11 26.86 -13.11 23.44
C GLN A 11 25.73 -12.24 24.01
N ASP A 12 25.91 -10.91 24.03
CA ASP A 12 24.91 -9.95 24.50
C ASP A 12 23.70 -9.83 23.56
N LEU A 13 23.78 -10.36 22.33
CA LEU A 13 22.69 -10.36 21.35
C LEU A 13 21.74 -11.55 21.49
N ILE A 14 22.15 -12.59 22.22
CA ILE A 14 21.35 -13.79 22.44
C ILE A 14 20.12 -13.43 23.28
N PHE A 15 18.94 -13.67 22.72
CA PHE A 15 17.62 -13.32 23.22
C PHE A 15 17.42 -11.82 23.50
N LYS A 16 18.13 -10.94 22.77
CA LYS A 16 18.04 -9.49 22.95
C LYS A 16 16.60 -8.97 22.88
N ARG A 17 16.24 -8.05 23.78
CA ARG A 17 14.87 -7.54 23.99
C ARG A 17 13.84 -8.64 24.28
N GLY A 18 14.30 -9.77 24.79
CA GLY A 18 13.48 -10.91 25.15
C GLY A 18 12.89 -10.84 26.55
N TYR A 19 11.98 -11.78 26.83
CA TYR A 19 11.46 -12.05 28.16
C TYR A 19 11.20 -13.55 28.33
N LEU A 20 11.08 -13.98 29.58
CA LEU A 20 10.72 -15.32 30.02
C LEU A 20 9.85 -15.20 31.27
N ILE A 21 8.73 -15.92 31.30
CA ILE A 21 7.82 -16.01 32.43
C ILE A 21 7.76 -17.48 32.83
N SER A 22 7.88 -17.77 34.12
CA SER A 22 7.90 -19.12 34.68
C SER A 22 7.17 -19.17 36.02
N ASP A 23 6.55 -20.29 36.36
CA ASP A 23 6.03 -20.56 37.72
C ASP A 23 7.07 -21.17 38.67
N ILE A 24 8.25 -21.49 38.14
CA ILE A 24 9.43 -21.91 38.90
C ILE A 24 10.61 -20.98 38.62
N GLU A 25 11.50 -20.87 39.59
CA GLU A 25 12.75 -20.13 39.42
C GLU A 25 13.66 -20.84 38.41
N VAL A 26 14.30 -20.06 37.54
CA VAL A 26 15.24 -20.52 36.51
C VAL A 26 16.41 -19.55 36.37
N ASP A 27 17.51 -20.04 35.81
CA ASP A 27 18.66 -19.18 35.52
C ASP A 27 18.34 -18.10 34.48
N LYS A 28 18.85 -16.89 34.71
CA LYS A 28 18.74 -15.78 33.76
C LYS A 28 19.33 -16.18 32.41
N PRO A 29 18.56 -16.09 31.30
CA PRO A 29 19.03 -16.49 29.97
C PRO A 29 20.22 -15.68 29.45
N ASN A 30 20.41 -14.45 29.94
CA ASN A 30 21.47 -13.54 29.57
C ASN A 30 21.85 -12.65 30.76
N THR A 31 23.11 -12.23 30.85
CA THR A 31 23.62 -11.40 31.96
C THR A 31 23.02 -10.00 31.99
N ASN A 32 22.47 -9.50 30.88
CA ASN A 32 21.78 -8.21 30.82
C ASN A 32 20.30 -8.30 31.25
N TRP A 33 19.81 -9.48 31.63
CA TRP A 33 18.43 -9.63 32.04
C TRP A 33 18.25 -9.35 33.53
N GLU A 34 17.15 -8.68 33.82
CA GLU A 34 16.65 -8.43 35.15
C GLU A 34 15.55 -9.45 35.50
N GLU A 35 15.16 -9.48 36.78
CA GLU A 35 14.08 -10.34 37.26
C GLU A 35 13.14 -9.57 38.17
N LEU A 36 11.86 -9.94 38.13
CA LEU A 36 10.87 -9.56 39.14
C LEU A 36 9.85 -10.67 39.35
N CYS A 37 9.09 -10.56 40.43
CA CYS A 37 7.92 -11.40 40.67
C CYS A 37 6.64 -10.64 40.29
N VAL A 38 5.76 -11.32 39.55
CA VAL A 38 4.43 -10.83 39.17
C VAL A 38 3.40 -11.86 39.62
N GLY A 39 2.65 -11.57 40.67
CA GLY A 39 1.87 -12.57 41.38
C GLY A 39 2.74 -13.75 41.81
N LYS A 40 2.43 -14.96 41.34
CA LYS A 40 3.19 -16.20 41.60
C LYS A 40 4.27 -16.52 40.55
N TYR A 41 4.46 -15.65 39.56
CA TYR A 41 5.33 -15.91 38.42
C TYR A 41 6.65 -15.16 38.54
N PHE A 42 7.74 -15.84 38.18
CA PHE A 42 9.04 -15.24 37.95
C PHE A 42 9.09 -14.70 36.52
N VAL A 43 9.38 -13.41 36.38
CA VAL A 43 9.52 -12.73 35.10
C VAL A 43 10.96 -12.28 34.94
N TYR A 44 11.63 -12.83 33.93
CA TYR A 44 12.98 -12.45 33.51
C TYR A 44 12.88 -11.67 32.20
N TYR A 45 13.60 -10.56 32.07
CA TYR A 45 13.49 -9.71 30.89
C TYR A 45 14.79 -8.97 30.60
N ASP A 46 15.08 -8.74 29.32
CA ASP A 46 16.15 -7.84 28.92
C ASP A 46 15.83 -6.41 29.41
N LYS A 47 16.76 -5.76 30.11
CA LYS A 47 16.63 -4.39 30.66
C LYS A 47 16.28 -3.31 29.63
N LEU A 48 16.41 -3.61 28.33
CA LEU A 48 15.96 -2.74 27.25
C LEU A 48 14.43 -2.71 27.07
N ASN A 49 13.69 -3.59 27.75
CA ASN A 49 12.24 -3.55 27.79
C ASN A 49 11.78 -2.69 28.98
N GLU A 50 10.86 -1.76 28.72
CA GLU A 50 10.13 -1.10 29.78
C GLU A 50 9.09 -2.07 30.37
N ILE A 51 8.91 -2.00 31.68
CA ILE A 51 7.96 -2.85 32.40
C ILE A 51 7.13 -2.02 33.38
N LYS A 52 5.91 -2.48 33.63
CA LYS A 52 5.11 -1.97 34.74
C LYS A 52 4.23 -3.05 35.33
N TYR A 53 4.27 -3.15 36.65
CA TYR A 53 3.39 -4.00 37.46
C TYR A 53 2.52 -3.10 38.34
N TYR A 54 1.20 -3.31 38.28
CA TYR A 54 0.23 -2.62 39.12
C TYR A 54 -0.68 -3.66 39.79
N GLU A 55 -0.71 -3.65 41.11
CA GLU A 55 -1.49 -4.60 41.92
C GLU A 55 -2.34 -3.87 42.95
N LYS A 56 -3.59 -4.32 43.11
CA LYS A 56 -4.48 -3.86 44.18
C LYS A 56 -5.53 -4.94 44.48
N ASN A 57 -5.76 -5.20 45.77
CA ASN A 57 -6.76 -6.16 46.25
C ASN A 57 -6.63 -7.57 45.62
N GLY A 58 -5.40 -8.03 45.37
CA GLY A 58 -5.10 -9.35 44.79
C GLY A 58 -5.36 -9.49 43.28
N SER A 59 -5.94 -8.47 42.63
CA SER A 59 -5.95 -8.35 41.16
C SER A 59 -4.73 -7.54 40.72
N TRP A 60 -4.26 -7.78 39.49
CA TRP A 60 -3.12 -7.03 38.96
C TRP A 60 -3.07 -7.00 37.44
N VAL A 61 -2.33 -6.03 36.92
CA VAL A 61 -1.96 -5.87 35.50
C VAL A 61 -0.45 -5.73 35.41
N PHE A 62 0.14 -6.40 34.43
CA PHE A 62 1.54 -6.36 34.09
C PHE A 62 1.71 -6.06 32.60
N LEU A 63 2.53 -5.07 32.29
CA LEU A 63 2.90 -4.65 30.95
C LEU A 63 4.40 -4.82 30.75
N LEU A 64 4.80 -5.33 29.59
CA LEU A 64 6.19 -5.37 29.15
C LEU A 64 6.29 -4.94 27.69
N GLY A 65 7.09 -3.92 27.42
CA GLY A 65 7.31 -3.34 26.09
C GLY A 65 6.70 -1.94 25.94
N ASN A 66 6.86 -1.37 24.74
CA ASN A 66 6.45 0.00 24.46
C ASN A 66 4.93 0.10 24.29
N THR A 67 4.30 0.98 25.06
CA THR A 67 2.85 1.26 25.02
C THR A 67 2.58 2.76 24.92
N ILE A 68 1.57 3.10 24.13
CA ILE A 68 1.02 4.45 23.99
C ILE A 68 -0.48 4.39 24.15
N ASP A 69 -1.01 5.28 24.97
CA ASP A 69 -2.43 5.54 25.06
C ASP A 69 -2.77 6.80 24.26
N ILE A 70 -3.47 6.58 23.16
CA ILE A 70 -3.85 7.62 22.22
C ILE A 70 -4.96 8.51 22.81
N GLU A 71 -5.89 7.93 23.57
CA GLU A 71 -7.03 8.63 24.14
C GLU A 71 -6.59 9.61 25.23
N ASN A 72 -5.71 9.16 26.12
CA ASN A 72 -5.17 9.98 27.21
C ASN A 72 -3.87 10.72 26.85
N ASN A 73 -3.45 10.67 25.58
CA ASN A 73 -2.27 11.38 25.06
C ASN A 73 -0.98 11.14 25.88
N THR A 74 -0.72 9.89 26.27
CA THR A 74 0.36 9.54 27.19
C THR A 74 1.11 8.28 26.78
N SER A 75 2.40 8.23 27.12
CA SER A 75 3.26 7.04 27.04
C SER A 75 3.71 6.55 28.42
N SER A 76 3.17 7.13 29.51
CA SER A 76 3.48 6.71 30.87
C SER A 76 2.83 5.37 31.18
N MET A 77 3.66 4.33 31.37
CA MET A 77 3.16 3.01 31.74
C MET A 77 2.46 3.01 33.10
N ASP A 78 2.79 3.93 34.01
CA ASP A 78 2.06 4.10 35.28
C ASP A 78 0.58 4.42 35.02
N ILE A 79 0.31 5.46 34.24
CA ILE A 79 -1.05 5.90 33.91
C ILE A 79 -1.78 4.80 33.12
N ILE A 80 -1.11 4.19 32.14
CA ILE A 80 -1.71 3.15 31.29
C ILE A 80 -2.08 1.92 32.12
N SER A 81 -1.16 1.43 32.98
CA SER A 81 -1.43 0.26 33.84
C SER A 81 -2.53 0.52 34.86
N GLU A 82 -2.60 1.72 35.43
CA GLU A 82 -3.66 2.12 36.35
C GLU A 82 -5.03 2.18 35.65
N ASN A 83 -5.09 2.75 34.44
CA ASN A 83 -6.33 2.80 33.66
C ASN A 83 -6.78 1.41 33.22
N LEU A 84 -5.86 0.57 32.70
CA LEU A 84 -6.15 -0.83 32.40
C LEU A 84 -6.71 -1.55 33.63
N PHE A 85 -6.10 -1.35 34.79
CA PHE A 85 -6.60 -1.92 36.04
C PHE A 85 -8.00 -1.40 36.40
N LYS A 86 -8.26 -0.09 36.30
CA LYS A 86 -9.58 0.51 36.57
C LYS A 86 -10.66 -0.07 35.66
N HIS A 87 -10.39 -0.23 34.38
CA HIS A 87 -11.33 -0.84 33.43
C HIS A 87 -11.54 -2.34 33.73
N LEU A 88 -10.47 -3.06 34.05
CA LEU A 88 -10.55 -4.47 34.46
C LEU A 88 -11.42 -4.69 35.70
N GLN A 89 -11.41 -3.76 36.65
CA GLN A 89 -12.28 -3.84 37.83
C GLN A 89 -13.77 -3.69 37.49
N LYS A 90 -14.12 -3.07 36.36
CA LYS A 90 -15.52 -3.01 35.89
C LYS A 90 -15.93 -4.30 35.21
N SER A 91 -15.17 -4.75 34.21
CA SER A 91 -15.36 -6.02 33.51
C SER A 91 -14.20 -6.29 32.55
N GLU A 92 -14.08 -7.53 32.06
CA GLU A 92 -13.12 -7.84 30.99
C GLU A 92 -13.48 -7.14 29.67
N ASP A 93 -14.77 -6.94 29.36
CA ASP A 93 -15.19 -6.23 28.14
C ASP A 93 -14.76 -4.75 28.15
N ASP A 94 -14.99 -4.04 29.27
CA ASP A 94 -14.55 -2.65 29.47
C ASP A 94 -13.01 -2.54 29.39
N PHE A 95 -12.30 -3.56 29.90
CA PHE A 95 -10.85 -3.67 29.76
C PHE A 95 -10.41 -3.83 28.30
N PHE A 96 -11.06 -4.70 27.52
CA PHE A 96 -10.72 -4.91 26.12
C PHE A 96 -11.04 -3.68 25.26
N ASP A 97 -12.11 -2.95 25.56
CA ASP A 97 -12.47 -1.73 24.84
C ASP A 97 -11.44 -0.62 25.05
N TYR A 98 -10.93 -0.46 26.28
CA TYR A 98 -9.81 0.45 26.52
C TYR A 98 -8.49 -0.06 25.90
N LEU A 99 -8.22 -1.38 25.98
CA LEU A 99 -7.03 -1.99 25.37
C LEU A 99 -6.94 -1.74 23.86
N ASP A 100 -8.08 -1.68 23.15
CA ASP A 100 -8.09 -1.43 21.71
C ASP A 100 -7.53 -0.05 21.31
N LEU A 101 -7.51 0.90 22.24
CA LEU A 101 -6.95 2.25 22.09
C LEU A 101 -5.44 2.30 22.38
N ILE A 102 -4.89 1.27 23.03
CA ILE A 102 -3.46 1.16 23.33
C ILE A 102 -2.70 0.68 22.09
N SER A 103 -1.76 1.49 21.63
CA SER A 103 -0.85 1.18 20.52
C SER A 103 0.54 0.85 21.03
N GLY A 104 1.32 0.09 20.26
CA GLY A 104 2.72 -0.16 20.56
C GLY A 104 3.13 -1.62 20.35
N ARG A 105 4.16 -2.06 21.06
CA ARG A 105 4.74 -3.40 20.92
C ARG A 105 5.02 -3.98 22.31
N TYR A 106 4.07 -4.76 22.81
CA TYR A 106 4.04 -5.18 24.19
C TYR A 106 3.37 -6.54 24.37
N ILE A 107 3.62 -7.15 25.53
CA ILE A 107 2.72 -8.16 26.11
C ILE A 107 1.98 -7.57 27.30
N LEU A 108 0.81 -8.13 27.57
CA LEU A 108 0.00 -7.79 28.72
C LEU A 108 -0.37 -9.07 29.43
N MET A 109 -0.09 -9.14 30.73
CA MET A 109 -0.54 -10.19 31.63
C MET A 109 -1.42 -9.58 32.72
N TYR A 110 -2.50 -10.23 33.12
CA TYR A 110 -3.35 -9.75 34.20
C TYR A 110 -3.94 -10.91 34.99
N ASN A 111 -4.25 -10.64 36.26
CA ASN A 111 -5.04 -11.53 37.09
C ASN A 111 -6.35 -10.86 37.46
N TYR A 112 -7.44 -11.58 37.20
CA TYR A 112 -8.79 -11.17 37.54
C TYR A 112 -9.58 -12.39 37.99
N ALA A 113 -10.25 -12.27 39.14
CA ALA A 113 -11.00 -13.36 39.77
C ALA A 113 -10.19 -14.67 39.92
N GLY A 114 -8.89 -14.55 40.26
CA GLY A 114 -8.00 -15.69 40.50
C GLY A 114 -7.50 -16.41 39.25
N LYS A 115 -7.83 -15.93 38.04
CA LYS A 115 -7.34 -16.49 36.77
C LYS A 115 -6.29 -15.57 36.17
N THR A 116 -5.17 -16.15 35.75
CA THR A 116 -4.11 -15.40 35.10
C THR A 116 -4.19 -15.55 33.60
N LYS A 117 -4.18 -14.44 32.88
CA LYS A 117 -4.27 -14.39 31.42
C LYS A 117 -3.15 -13.57 30.83
N ILE A 118 -2.66 -13.98 29.67
CA ILE A 118 -1.66 -13.24 28.90
C ILE A 118 -2.12 -13.06 27.45
N MET A 119 -1.79 -11.92 26.86
CA MET A 119 -2.03 -11.62 25.46
C MET A 119 -0.96 -10.68 24.90
N SER A 120 -0.88 -10.60 23.58
CA SER A 120 0.01 -9.69 22.88
C SER A 120 -0.67 -8.37 22.52
N ASP A 121 0.14 -7.41 22.07
CA ASP A 121 -0.28 -6.26 21.28
C ASP A 121 -1.17 -6.65 20.08
N ALA A 122 -1.69 -5.63 19.40
CA ALA A 122 -2.71 -5.77 18.37
C ALA A 122 -2.38 -6.80 17.28
N THR A 123 -1.11 -7.02 16.92
CA THR A 123 -0.72 -7.93 15.83
C THR A 123 0.31 -8.98 16.24
N GLY A 124 0.65 -9.07 17.52
CA GLY A 124 1.65 -10.01 18.02
C GLY A 124 3.09 -9.61 17.68
N MET A 125 3.37 -8.32 17.51
CA MET A 125 4.73 -7.83 17.23
C MET A 125 5.71 -8.20 18.34
N ARG A 126 5.26 -8.19 19.60
CA ARG A 126 5.94 -8.86 20.71
C ARG A 126 5.35 -10.27 20.82
N GLY A 127 6.01 -11.23 20.17
CA GLY A 127 5.53 -12.62 20.13
C GLY A 127 5.43 -13.25 21.52
N ILE A 128 4.51 -14.19 21.65
CA ILE A 128 4.32 -15.05 22.82
C ILE A 128 4.42 -16.50 22.34
N ALA A 129 5.47 -17.21 22.73
CA ALA A 129 5.53 -18.66 22.67
C ALA A 129 5.25 -19.21 24.06
N TYR A 130 4.58 -20.36 24.16
CA TYR A 130 4.28 -21.01 25.43
C TYR A 130 4.41 -22.53 25.30
N SER A 131 4.73 -23.19 26.42
CA SER A 131 4.69 -24.64 26.54
C SER A 131 3.35 -25.12 27.11
N VAL A 132 2.86 -26.26 26.64
CA VAL A 132 1.72 -26.96 27.27
C VAL A 132 2.15 -27.95 28.35
N ASP A 133 3.41 -28.38 28.37
CA ASP A 133 3.94 -29.34 29.37
C ASP A 133 4.38 -28.64 30.67
N LYS A 134 4.92 -27.42 30.55
CA LYS A 134 5.41 -26.61 31.67
C LYS A 134 4.80 -25.21 31.61
N THR A 135 4.67 -24.54 32.73
CA THR A 135 4.23 -23.13 32.76
C THR A 135 5.39 -22.20 32.49
N VAL A 136 5.87 -22.23 31.24
CA VAL A 136 6.90 -21.34 30.73
C VAL A 136 6.43 -20.64 29.46
N ILE A 137 6.67 -19.33 29.40
CA ILE A 137 6.23 -18.45 28.31
C ILE A 137 7.37 -17.50 27.95
N SER A 138 7.64 -17.27 26.67
CA SER A 138 8.74 -16.41 26.23
C SER A 138 8.48 -15.80 24.87
N SER A 139 9.13 -14.68 24.57
CA SER A 139 9.22 -14.17 23.20
C SER A 139 10.00 -15.08 22.24
N HIS A 140 10.77 -16.03 22.76
CA HIS A 140 11.69 -16.87 21.99
C HIS A 140 11.36 -18.36 22.14
N ALA A 141 10.79 -18.99 21.11
CA ALA A 141 10.45 -20.42 21.14
C ALA A 141 11.67 -21.32 21.41
N GLN A 142 12.86 -20.90 20.97
CA GLN A 142 14.09 -21.65 21.18
C GLN A 142 14.58 -21.61 22.63
N LEU A 143 14.29 -20.53 23.37
CA LEU A 143 14.54 -20.46 24.81
C LEU A 143 13.63 -21.46 25.54
N LEU A 144 12.36 -21.54 25.18
CA LEU A 144 11.45 -22.53 25.74
C LEU A 144 11.93 -23.95 25.48
N LYS A 145 12.34 -24.26 24.23
CA LYS A 145 12.93 -25.57 23.89
C LYS A 145 14.12 -25.93 24.78
N MET A 146 14.96 -24.95 25.13
CA MET A 146 16.11 -25.19 26.03
C MET A 146 15.67 -25.52 27.46
N LEU A 147 14.63 -24.86 27.97
CA LEU A 147 14.13 -25.02 29.34
C LEU A 147 13.21 -26.24 29.52
N THR A 148 12.43 -26.57 28.49
CA THR A 148 11.52 -27.72 28.52
C THR A 148 12.25 -29.01 28.17
N GLY A 149 13.32 -28.94 27.37
CA GLY A 149 13.95 -30.11 26.76
C GLY A 149 13.13 -30.68 25.60
N SER A 150 12.17 -29.92 25.04
CA SER A 150 11.30 -30.37 23.96
C SER A 150 12.08 -30.90 22.75
N ALA A 151 11.61 -32.02 22.19
CA ALA A 151 12.13 -32.57 20.95
C ALA A 151 11.64 -31.78 19.72
N LEU A 152 12.18 -32.10 18.54
CA LEU A 152 11.64 -31.59 17.28
C LEU A 152 10.31 -32.29 16.99
N SER A 153 9.30 -31.52 16.58
CA SER A 153 7.98 -32.05 16.28
C SER A 153 8.00 -32.92 15.01
N PRO A 154 7.53 -34.18 15.07
CA PRO A 154 7.44 -35.05 13.90
C PRO A 154 6.38 -34.55 12.90
N GLN A 155 5.44 -33.72 13.35
CA GLN A 155 4.40 -33.13 12.49
C GLN A 155 4.94 -32.00 11.61
N ILE A 156 6.11 -31.42 11.95
CA ILE A 156 6.65 -30.27 11.24
C ILE A 156 7.77 -30.71 10.30
N LYS A 157 7.50 -30.63 9.00
CA LYS A 157 8.46 -31.04 7.98
C LYS A 157 9.27 -29.86 7.45
N ASN A 158 10.60 -29.98 7.54
CA ASN A 158 11.53 -28.95 7.04
C ASN A 158 11.38 -28.71 5.52
N GLU A 159 11.01 -29.74 4.76
CA GLU A 159 10.83 -29.69 3.31
C GLU A 159 9.69 -28.76 2.85
N TRP A 160 8.68 -28.51 3.70
CA TRP A 160 7.56 -27.62 3.37
C TRP A 160 8.01 -26.21 3.00
N THR A 161 9.07 -25.73 3.64
CA THR A 161 9.71 -24.44 3.32
C THR A 161 10.09 -24.36 1.83
N LYS A 162 10.68 -25.44 1.30
CA LYS A 162 11.10 -25.53 -0.10
C LYS A 162 9.92 -25.84 -1.02
N LYS A 163 9.04 -26.76 -0.60
CA LYS A 163 7.91 -27.26 -1.38
C LYS A 163 6.86 -26.18 -1.65
N TYR A 164 6.49 -25.43 -0.61
CA TYR A 164 5.37 -24.47 -0.67
C TYR A 164 5.82 -23.02 -0.80
N GLY A 165 7.14 -22.77 -0.87
CA GLY A 165 7.70 -21.42 -0.87
C GLY A 165 7.41 -20.64 0.42
N GLY A 166 7.01 -21.35 1.48
CA GLY A 166 6.57 -20.76 2.74
C GLY A 166 7.75 -20.28 3.58
N TYR A 167 7.69 -19.03 4.03
CA TYR A 167 8.65 -18.45 4.98
C TYR A 167 8.35 -18.81 6.45
N HIS A 168 7.31 -19.61 6.70
CA HIS A 168 6.80 -19.92 8.05
C HIS A 168 6.09 -21.28 8.09
N ILE A 169 5.85 -21.79 9.30
CA ILE A 169 5.21 -23.08 9.58
C ILE A 169 3.67 -22.89 9.52
N PRO A 170 2.88 -23.88 9.06
CA PRO A 170 1.41 -23.83 9.12
C PRO A 170 0.87 -23.58 10.53
N GLY A 171 -0.18 -22.77 10.66
CA GLY A 171 -0.86 -22.48 11.93
C GLY A 171 0.02 -21.80 12.98
N HIS A 172 -0.30 -22.00 14.26
CA HIS A 172 0.45 -21.40 15.38
C HIS A 172 1.64 -22.25 15.87
N PHE A 173 2.10 -23.20 15.07
CA PHE A 173 3.07 -24.20 15.50
C PHE A 173 4.51 -23.69 15.46
N THR A 174 5.36 -24.31 16.27
CA THR A 174 6.82 -24.16 16.22
C THR A 174 7.47 -25.47 15.76
N PRO A 175 8.78 -25.50 15.45
CA PRO A 175 9.49 -26.76 15.15
C PRO A 175 9.56 -27.73 16.35
N TYR A 176 9.12 -27.32 17.53
CA TYR A 176 9.32 -28.04 18.77
C TYR A 176 8.00 -28.63 19.26
N GLU A 177 8.06 -29.84 19.81
CA GLU A 177 6.89 -30.48 20.42
C GLU A 177 6.39 -29.65 21.60
N ASN A 178 5.06 -29.56 21.72
CA ASN A 178 4.36 -28.95 22.84
C ASN A 178 4.71 -27.48 23.09
N ILE A 179 5.28 -26.79 22.09
CA ILE A 179 5.53 -25.34 22.11
C ILE A 179 4.79 -24.71 20.93
N PHE A 180 3.94 -23.75 21.26
CA PHE A 180 3.07 -23.06 20.31
C PHE A 180 3.23 -21.54 20.45
N PHE A 181 2.88 -20.82 19.39
CA PHE A 181 2.69 -19.38 19.46
C PHE A 181 1.25 -19.06 19.90
N LEU A 182 1.08 -18.05 20.74
CA LEU A 182 -0.21 -17.41 20.95
C LEU A 182 -0.39 -16.33 19.87
N THR A 183 -1.48 -16.40 19.11
CA THR A 183 -1.79 -15.41 18.07
C THR A 183 -2.50 -14.18 18.64
N PRO A 184 -2.37 -12.99 18.03
CA PRO A 184 -3.10 -11.81 18.47
C PRO A 184 -4.61 -12.05 18.40
N ASN A 185 -5.39 -11.21 19.08
CA ASN A 185 -6.86 -11.31 19.23
C ASN A 185 -7.36 -12.53 20.03
N THR A 186 -6.41 -13.32 20.51
CA THR A 186 -6.64 -14.38 21.49
C THR A 186 -5.80 -14.13 22.74
N LEU A 187 -6.21 -14.74 23.85
CA LEU A 187 -5.49 -14.74 25.12
C LEU A 187 -5.26 -16.18 25.57
N LEU A 188 -4.23 -16.40 26.37
CA LEU A 188 -3.95 -17.68 27.02
C LEU A 188 -4.32 -17.58 28.50
N GLU A 189 -5.22 -18.43 28.97
CA GLU A 189 -5.37 -18.71 30.40
C GLU A 189 -4.19 -19.59 30.84
N ILE A 190 -3.28 -19.02 31.64
CA ILE A 190 -1.95 -19.62 31.88
C ILE A 190 -2.05 -20.95 32.61
N GLU A 191 -2.93 -21.04 33.61
CA GLU A 191 -3.09 -22.27 34.40
C GLU A 191 -3.73 -23.41 33.60
N SER A 192 -4.75 -23.11 32.79
CA SER A 192 -5.48 -24.12 32.01
C SER A 192 -4.85 -24.42 30.65
N LYS A 193 -3.88 -23.60 30.21
CA LYS A 193 -3.30 -23.60 28.86
C LYS A 193 -4.33 -23.44 27.74
N LYS A 194 -5.50 -22.88 28.05
CA LYS A 194 -6.60 -22.71 27.11
C LYS A 194 -6.49 -21.37 26.40
N ILE A 195 -6.51 -21.40 25.07
CA ILE A 195 -6.66 -20.22 24.22
C ILE A 195 -8.13 -19.79 24.25
N LYS A 196 -8.37 -18.47 24.31
CA LYS A 196 -9.70 -17.87 24.18
C LYS A 196 -9.65 -16.67 23.24
N ARG A 197 -10.64 -16.55 22.36
CA ARG A 197 -10.83 -15.36 21.53
C ARG A 197 -11.43 -14.23 22.37
N PHE A 198 -10.89 -13.02 22.22
CA PHE A 198 -11.44 -11.81 22.83
C PHE A 198 -11.70 -10.67 21.82
N PHE A 199 -11.28 -10.86 20.57
CA PHE A 199 -11.58 -9.97 19.46
C PHE A 199 -11.90 -10.82 18.22
N PRO A 200 -12.85 -10.42 17.36
CA PRO A 200 -13.76 -9.27 17.50
C PRO A 200 -14.84 -9.48 18.57
N ARG A 201 -15.42 -8.37 19.07
CA ARG A 201 -16.49 -8.38 20.10
C ARG A 201 -17.85 -7.91 19.58
N ALA A 202 -17.92 -7.38 18.36
CA ALA A 202 -19.14 -6.93 17.71
C ALA A 202 -19.01 -7.02 16.18
N PRO A 203 -20.12 -7.01 15.42
CA PRO A 203 -20.09 -6.93 13.97
C PRO A 203 -19.40 -5.64 13.48
N LEU A 204 -18.59 -5.79 12.44
CA LEU A 204 -17.96 -4.70 11.71
C LEU A 204 -19.01 -3.88 10.95
N THR A 205 -19.04 -2.57 11.20
CA THR A 205 -19.92 -1.63 10.50
C THR A 205 -19.16 -0.97 9.36
N GLN A 206 -19.73 -0.97 8.15
CA GLN A 206 -19.09 -0.33 7.00
C GLN A 206 -19.16 1.20 7.10
N LYS A 207 -18.04 1.88 6.79
CA LYS A 207 -17.90 3.34 6.85
C LYS A 207 -17.30 3.93 5.56
N PRO A 208 -17.56 5.22 5.26
CA PRO A 208 -16.96 5.90 4.11
C PRO A 208 -15.43 6.03 4.23
N VAL A 209 -14.72 5.82 3.12
CA VAL A 209 -13.23 5.90 3.07
C VAL A 209 -12.70 7.22 3.60
N LYS A 210 -13.36 8.34 3.27
CA LYS A 210 -12.93 9.68 3.70
C LYS A 210 -12.97 9.85 5.22
N GLU A 211 -14.02 9.37 5.88
CA GLU A 211 -14.15 9.41 7.35
C GLU A 211 -13.03 8.58 8.00
N ILE A 212 -12.86 7.34 7.53
CA ILE A 212 -11.84 6.42 8.02
C ILE A 212 -10.42 6.98 7.84
N ALA A 213 -10.12 7.55 6.68
CA ALA A 213 -8.82 8.13 6.40
C ALA A 213 -8.51 9.32 7.33
N LEU A 214 -9.51 10.17 7.64
CA LEU A 214 -9.35 11.27 8.58
C LEU A 214 -9.14 10.77 10.01
N GLU A 215 -9.92 9.79 10.46
CA GLU A 215 -9.80 9.20 11.80
C GLU A 215 -8.42 8.53 12.00
N ILE A 216 -8.00 7.69 11.05
CA ILE A 216 -6.66 7.06 11.09
C ILE A 216 -5.56 8.12 11.07
N SER A 217 -5.70 9.17 10.25
CA SER A 217 -4.70 10.24 10.21
C SER A 217 -4.55 10.94 11.56
N ALA A 218 -5.66 11.26 12.23
CA ALA A 218 -5.65 11.88 13.54
C ALA A 218 -5.00 10.96 14.60
N LEU A 219 -5.37 9.67 14.62
CA LEU A 219 -4.82 8.69 15.57
C LEU A 219 -3.31 8.48 15.39
N VAL A 220 -2.83 8.37 14.14
CA VAL A 220 -1.40 8.17 13.89
C VAL A 220 -0.60 9.43 14.19
N LYS A 221 -1.11 10.62 13.87
CA LYS A 221 -0.45 11.88 14.23
C LYS A 221 -0.35 12.06 15.74
N ALA A 222 -1.42 11.75 16.48
CA ALA A 222 -1.41 11.76 17.94
C ALA A 222 -0.33 10.82 18.51
N GLN A 223 -0.18 9.61 17.95
CA GLN A 223 0.90 8.70 18.33
C GLN A 223 2.29 9.31 18.11
N PHE A 224 2.53 9.95 16.96
CA PHE A 224 3.81 10.62 16.72
C PHE A 224 4.05 11.76 17.71
N SER A 225 3.05 12.59 18.00
CA SER A 225 3.16 13.64 19.02
C SER A 225 3.47 13.12 20.43
N ILE A 226 2.99 11.92 20.78
CA ILE A 226 3.33 11.26 22.05
C ILE A 226 4.77 10.74 22.02
N LEU A 227 5.15 10.08 20.92
CA LEU A 227 6.51 9.54 20.74
C LEU A 227 7.59 10.60 20.76
N GLU A 228 7.35 11.78 20.18
CA GLU A 228 8.30 12.89 20.17
C GLU A 228 8.63 13.44 21.56
N LYS A 229 7.76 13.22 22.55
CA LYS A 229 8.04 13.58 23.95
C LYS A 229 8.98 12.57 24.64
N LYS A 230 9.08 11.35 24.07
CA LYS A 230 9.83 10.22 24.63
C LYS A 230 11.15 9.95 23.89
N HIS A 231 11.23 10.33 22.62
CA HIS A 231 12.39 10.05 21.76
C HIS A 231 12.84 11.29 20.99
N ASP A 232 14.15 11.53 21.00
CA ASP A 232 14.75 12.69 20.31
C ASP A 232 14.85 12.50 18.80
N LYS A 233 15.18 11.28 18.35
CA LYS A 233 15.35 10.94 16.93
C LYS A 233 14.76 9.58 16.60
N PHE A 234 14.27 9.49 15.37
CA PHE A 234 13.67 8.29 14.81
C PHE A 234 14.50 7.77 13.63
N LEU A 235 14.31 6.50 13.33
CA LEU A 235 14.83 5.86 12.14
C LEU A 235 13.65 5.33 11.32
N PHE A 236 13.63 5.54 10.00
CA PHE A 236 12.52 5.08 9.16
C PHE A 236 13.02 4.43 7.86
N SER A 237 12.69 3.16 7.66
CA SER A 237 12.86 2.44 6.39
C SER A 237 11.88 2.95 5.33
N LEU A 238 12.39 3.70 4.35
CA LEU A 238 11.60 4.27 3.26
C LEU A 238 11.76 3.45 1.97
N THR A 239 10.66 3.23 1.25
CA THR A 239 10.61 2.50 -0.04
C THR A 239 9.74 3.24 -1.05
N ALA A 240 9.72 2.76 -2.30
CA ALA A 240 8.80 3.22 -3.34
C ALA A 240 7.38 2.64 -3.18
N GLY A 241 7.10 1.84 -2.14
CA GLY A 241 5.79 1.25 -1.87
C GLY A 241 4.76 2.23 -1.30
N THR A 242 3.48 1.88 -1.43
CA THR A 242 2.36 2.62 -0.83
C THR A 242 2.46 2.69 0.69
N ASP A 243 2.92 1.62 1.33
CA ASP A 243 2.84 1.47 2.77
C ASP A 243 3.80 2.44 3.46
N SER A 244 5.08 2.48 3.04
CA SER A 244 6.04 3.47 3.54
C SER A 244 5.66 4.90 3.17
N ARG A 245 5.04 5.14 2.01
CA ARG A 245 4.55 6.49 1.67
C ARG A 245 3.38 6.93 2.54
N THR A 246 2.50 6.01 2.93
CA THR A 246 1.39 6.30 3.83
C THR A 246 1.93 6.76 5.19
N THR A 247 2.89 6.01 5.75
CA THR A 247 3.54 6.39 7.01
C THR A 247 4.33 7.69 6.87
N LEU A 248 5.03 7.92 5.75
CA LEU A 248 5.73 9.18 5.47
C LEU A 248 4.78 10.37 5.42
N ALA A 249 3.62 10.22 4.77
CA ALA A 249 2.60 11.26 4.71
C ALA A 249 2.12 11.64 6.13
N LEU A 250 1.91 10.62 6.98
CA LEU A 250 1.46 10.80 8.36
C LEU A 250 2.54 11.33 9.30
N SER A 251 3.82 11.08 9.02
CA SER A 251 4.95 11.55 9.81
C SER A 251 5.52 12.90 9.35
N LYS A 252 4.84 13.60 8.44
CA LYS A 252 5.29 14.87 7.83
C LYS A 252 5.74 15.91 8.85
N GLU A 253 4.97 16.08 9.93
CA GLU A 253 5.20 17.11 10.95
C GLU A 253 6.49 16.88 11.75
N ILE A 254 6.97 15.63 11.79
CA ILE A 254 8.15 15.20 12.54
C ILE A 254 9.31 14.82 11.62
N ALA A 255 9.20 15.08 10.32
CA ALA A 255 10.13 14.59 9.31
C ALA A 255 11.58 15.07 9.53
N ASN A 256 11.77 16.21 10.19
CA ASN A 256 13.07 16.76 10.57
C ASN A 256 13.77 16.00 11.73
N LYS A 257 13.05 15.16 12.47
CA LYS A 257 13.60 14.28 13.52
C LYS A 257 13.79 12.84 13.04
N ILE A 258 13.40 12.54 11.81
CA ILE A 258 13.50 11.20 11.23
C ILE A 258 14.74 11.12 10.34
N GLN A 259 15.63 10.18 10.65
CA GLN A 259 16.63 9.72 9.70
C GLN A 259 16.01 8.60 8.86
N TYR A 260 15.88 8.83 7.57
CA TYR A 260 15.35 7.87 6.62
C TYR A 260 16.47 6.99 6.06
N PHE A 261 16.12 5.78 5.66
CA PHE A 261 17.08 4.92 4.97
C PHE A 261 16.43 3.98 3.98
N THR A 262 17.18 3.61 2.95
CA THR A 262 16.78 2.63 1.93
C THR A 262 17.98 1.79 1.56
N TYR A 263 17.86 0.46 1.64
CA TYR A 263 18.92 -0.44 1.21
C TYR A 263 18.72 -0.87 -0.25
N TYR A 264 19.84 -1.09 -0.96
CA TYR A 264 19.86 -1.53 -2.34
C TYR A 264 20.98 -2.56 -2.54
N LYS A 265 20.88 -3.42 -3.56
CA LYS A 265 21.97 -4.36 -3.87
C LYS A 265 23.04 -3.69 -4.73
N VAL A 266 24.29 -4.05 -4.45
CA VAL A 266 25.43 -3.73 -5.31
C VAL A 266 25.75 -5.00 -6.10
N SER A 267 25.50 -5.04 -7.41
CA SER A 267 25.89 -6.16 -8.28
C SER A 267 26.33 -5.66 -9.65
N ASP A 268 27.46 -6.19 -10.14
CA ASP A 268 27.97 -5.97 -11.50
C ASP A 268 27.40 -6.96 -12.54
N LYS A 269 26.59 -7.94 -12.12
CA LYS A 269 25.99 -8.97 -12.99
C LYS A 269 24.49 -9.07 -12.76
N TYR A 270 23.70 -8.76 -13.79
CA TYR A 270 22.25 -8.84 -13.75
C TYR A 270 21.76 -10.19 -14.30
N PRO A 271 21.13 -11.04 -13.48
CA PRO A 271 20.11 -11.94 -13.96
C PRO A 271 18.76 -11.54 -13.34
N ASN A 272 17.96 -10.78 -14.09
CA ASN A 272 16.48 -10.74 -14.10
C ASN A 272 15.67 -10.71 -12.79
N GLY A 273 16.26 -10.46 -11.61
CA GLY A 273 15.59 -10.72 -10.33
C GLY A 273 15.54 -9.59 -9.30
N VAL A 274 16.13 -8.41 -9.54
CA VAL A 274 16.25 -7.35 -8.51
C VAL A 274 15.84 -5.95 -9.00
N ARG A 275 14.73 -5.88 -9.74
CA ARG A 275 14.20 -4.58 -10.21
C ARG A 275 13.63 -3.73 -9.06
N SER A 276 13.11 -4.36 -7.99
CA SER A 276 12.38 -3.64 -6.92
C SER A 276 13.28 -2.74 -6.07
N LEU A 277 14.42 -3.23 -5.59
CA LEU A 277 15.34 -2.43 -4.75
C LEU A 277 16.00 -1.28 -5.53
N GLU A 278 16.20 -1.46 -6.83
CA GLU A 278 16.69 -0.40 -7.72
C GLU A 278 15.62 0.66 -7.98
N ILE A 279 14.37 0.24 -8.19
CA ILE A 279 13.22 1.16 -8.23
C ILE A 279 13.12 1.93 -6.90
N ASP A 280 13.23 1.24 -5.76
CA ASP A 280 13.23 1.89 -4.44
C ASP A 280 14.33 2.95 -4.36
N ARG A 281 15.57 2.60 -4.71
CA ARG A 281 16.68 3.56 -4.70
C ARG A 281 16.40 4.78 -5.60
N ALA A 282 15.94 4.56 -6.83
CA ALA A 282 15.70 5.64 -7.79
C ALA A 282 14.56 6.57 -7.35
N VAL A 283 13.41 5.99 -6.97
CA VAL A 283 12.22 6.75 -6.59
C VAL A 283 12.42 7.42 -5.24
N VAL A 284 12.97 6.71 -4.25
CA VAL A 284 13.26 7.30 -2.94
C VAL A 284 14.35 8.36 -3.04
N GLY A 285 15.34 8.20 -3.92
CA GLY A 285 16.36 9.24 -4.14
C GLY A 285 15.74 10.55 -4.62
N ASP A 286 14.82 10.46 -5.58
CA ASP A 286 14.09 11.63 -6.05
C ASP A 286 13.16 12.20 -4.97
N MET A 287 12.44 11.36 -4.22
CA MET A 287 11.61 11.80 -3.07
C MET A 287 12.44 12.52 -2.00
N ALA A 288 13.53 11.92 -1.54
CA ALA A 288 14.38 12.47 -0.49
C ALA A 288 14.97 13.82 -0.89
N ASN A 289 15.44 13.95 -2.14
CA ASN A 289 15.95 15.21 -2.66
C ASN A 289 14.87 16.30 -2.75
N ASN A 290 13.70 16.00 -3.33
CA ASN A 290 12.64 16.99 -3.53
C ASN A 290 11.95 17.40 -2.22
N LEU A 291 11.93 16.51 -1.23
CA LEU A 291 11.31 16.75 0.07
C LEU A 291 12.33 17.15 1.15
N ASN A 292 13.61 17.25 0.80
CA ASN A 292 14.72 17.57 1.70
C ASN A 292 14.76 16.68 2.96
N LEU A 293 14.67 15.36 2.77
CA LEU A 293 14.69 14.37 3.86
C LEU A 293 16.13 13.97 4.21
N GLU A 294 16.46 13.86 5.50
CA GLU A 294 17.73 13.28 5.97
C GLU A 294 17.74 11.77 5.64
N HIS A 295 18.32 11.39 4.49
CA HIS A 295 18.21 10.03 3.96
C HIS A 295 19.57 9.38 3.68
N ASN A 296 19.72 8.13 4.12
CA ASN A 296 20.88 7.29 3.85
C ASN A 296 20.56 6.12 2.91
N PHE A 297 21.27 6.06 1.78
CA PHE A 297 21.27 4.90 0.90
C PHE A 297 22.33 3.89 1.32
N ILE A 298 21.89 2.65 1.49
CA ILE A 298 22.71 1.59 2.06
C ILE A 298 23.00 0.50 1.03
N PRO A 299 24.28 0.25 0.69
CA PRO A 299 24.66 -0.86 -0.16
C PRO A 299 24.66 -2.19 0.62
N LEU A 300 23.84 -3.14 0.21
CA LEU A 300 23.93 -4.53 0.68
C LEU A 300 25.14 -5.21 0.00
N LYS A 301 26.26 -5.30 0.72
CA LYS A 301 27.47 -6.00 0.28
C LYS A 301 27.35 -7.52 0.51
N GLU A 302 28.05 -8.33 -0.31
CA GLU A 302 27.91 -9.79 -0.33
C GLU A 302 28.88 -10.58 0.58
N ASP A 303 29.68 -9.95 1.45
CA ASP A 303 30.72 -10.65 2.20
C ASP A 303 30.20 -11.49 3.38
N ALA A 304 29.59 -12.63 3.05
CA ALA A 304 29.02 -13.61 3.98
C ALA A 304 30.02 -14.68 4.46
N LYS A 305 31.32 -14.53 4.18
CA LYS A 305 32.33 -15.56 4.42
C LYS A 305 33.32 -15.26 5.57
N SER A 306 33.13 -14.16 6.33
CA SER A 306 34.00 -13.87 7.46
C SER A 306 33.66 -14.71 8.70
N ASN A 307 34.66 -15.02 9.53
CA ASN A 307 34.47 -15.67 10.83
C ASN A 307 33.52 -14.85 11.73
N ASP A 308 33.66 -13.54 11.70
CA ASP A 308 32.82 -12.58 12.42
C ASP A 308 31.34 -12.63 11.98
N PHE A 309 31.04 -12.81 10.68
CA PHE A 309 29.66 -13.06 10.24
C PHE A 309 29.13 -14.41 10.73
N THR A 310 29.97 -15.45 10.73
CA THR A 310 29.58 -16.79 11.20
C THR A 310 29.23 -16.78 12.70
N GLU A 311 30.03 -16.09 13.52
CA GLU A 311 29.77 -15.93 14.95
C GLU A 311 28.47 -15.14 15.21
N PHE A 312 28.25 -14.06 14.47
CA PHE A 312 27.01 -13.28 14.50
C PHE A 312 25.78 -14.15 14.18
N VAL A 313 25.86 -14.94 13.10
CA VAL A 313 24.80 -15.88 12.71
C VAL A 313 24.56 -16.92 13.82
N GLY A 314 25.59 -17.34 14.53
CA GLY A 314 25.48 -18.23 15.69
C GLY A 314 24.59 -17.66 16.79
N ALA A 315 24.74 -16.37 17.12
CA ALA A 315 23.88 -15.69 18.09
C ALA A 315 22.44 -15.54 17.57
N LEU A 316 22.25 -15.12 16.32
CA LEU A 316 20.93 -14.91 15.72
C LEU A 316 20.11 -16.21 15.57
N LYS A 317 20.79 -17.33 15.32
CA LYS A 317 20.18 -18.67 15.33
C LYS A 317 19.70 -19.12 16.71
N ARG A 318 20.01 -18.40 17.79
CA ARG A 318 19.38 -18.56 19.12
C ARG A 318 18.10 -17.73 19.24
N ASN A 319 17.98 -16.64 18.48
CA ASN A 319 16.85 -15.73 18.61
C ASN A 319 15.65 -16.20 17.78
N THR A 320 15.90 -16.75 16.61
CA THR A 320 14.83 -17.25 15.73
C THR A 320 15.27 -18.54 15.03
N PHE A 321 14.33 -19.46 14.88
CA PHE A 321 14.52 -20.69 14.10
C PHE A 321 14.25 -20.48 12.60
N ARG A 322 13.70 -19.33 12.19
CA ARG A 322 13.51 -18.96 10.78
C ARG A 322 14.30 -17.70 10.47
N SER A 323 15.20 -17.82 9.49
CA SER A 323 15.91 -16.65 9.00
C SER A 323 15.12 -15.89 7.96
N HIS A 324 15.07 -14.58 8.09
CA HIS A 324 14.65 -13.67 7.01
C HIS A 324 15.88 -13.15 6.25
N SER A 325 16.79 -12.46 6.94
CA SER A 325 18.07 -12.01 6.37
C SER A 325 19.07 -11.63 7.48
N TYR A 326 19.92 -12.58 7.88
CA TYR A 326 21.02 -12.29 8.82
C TYR A 326 21.99 -11.20 8.33
N ARG A 327 22.13 -11.03 7.01
CA ARG A 327 22.93 -9.93 6.44
C ARG A 327 22.32 -8.58 6.76
N LEU A 328 21.00 -8.45 6.61
CA LEU A 328 20.29 -7.21 6.92
C LEU A 328 20.29 -6.93 8.43
N ALA A 329 20.13 -7.97 9.26
CA ALA A 329 20.25 -7.87 10.71
C ALA A 329 21.63 -7.35 11.13
N LYS A 330 22.71 -7.91 10.58
CA LYS A 330 24.08 -7.45 10.86
C LYS A 330 24.28 -6.00 10.41
N PHE A 331 23.77 -5.67 9.23
CA PHE A 331 23.79 -4.31 8.73
C PHE A 331 23.12 -3.32 9.69
N TYR A 332 21.90 -3.62 10.19
CA TYR A 332 21.24 -2.78 11.19
C TYR A 332 22.08 -2.63 12.45
N TYR A 333 22.76 -3.69 12.89
CA TYR A 333 23.57 -3.69 14.08
C TYR A 333 24.88 -2.87 13.98
N GLU A 334 25.48 -2.80 12.78
CA GLU A 334 26.81 -2.19 12.56
C GLU A 334 26.73 -0.76 12.00
N GLU A 335 25.76 -0.48 11.12
CA GLU A 335 25.79 0.72 10.28
C GLU A 335 24.70 1.74 10.67
N LEU A 336 23.70 1.33 11.45
CA LEU A 336 22.62 2.21 11.89
C LEU A 336 22.79 2.65 13.35
N PRO A 337 22.39 3.89 13.71
CA PRO A 337 22.49 4.38 15.08
C PRO A 337 21.62 3.58 16.06
N ARG A 338 22.23 3.04 17.12
CA ARG A 338 21.58 2.09 18.07
C ARG A 338 20.50 2.70 18.96
N GLU A 339 20.54 4.01 19.20
CA GLU A 339 19.66 4.72 20.16
C GLU A 339 18.37 5.28 19.54
N LYS A 340 17.96 4.79 18.37
CA LYS A 340 16.78 5.28 17.65
C LYS A 340 15.63 4.28 17.67
N LEU A 341 14.41 4.78 17.82
CA LEU A 341 13.20 3.99 17.60
C LEU A 341 12.99 3.81 16.08
N HIS A 342 12.90 2.57 15.62
CA HIS A 342 12.70 2.26 14.21
C HIS A 342 11.22 2.26 13.87
N ILE A 343 10.78 3.26 13.10
CA ILE A 343 9.45 3.35 12.52
C ILE A 343 9.38 2.47 11.26
N ARG A 344 8.40 1.57 11.24
CA ARG A 344 8.13 0.70 10.07
C ARG A 344 6.70 0.84 9.58
N SER A 345 6.50 0.34 8.37
CA SER A 345 5.23 0.42 7.64
C SER A 345 4.70 -0.96 7.25
N ASN A 346 5.00 -2.00 8.03
CA ASN A 346 4.37 -3.31 7.87
C ASN A 346 2.93 -3.27 8.42
N ILE A 347 2.20 -4.39 8.34
CA ILE A 347 0.85 -4.59 8.92
C ILE A 347 -0.29 -3.98 8.09
N LEU A 348 -0.02 -2.95 7.27
CA LEU A 348 -1.05 -2.28 6.46
C LEU A 348 -1.79 -3.25 5.52
N GLU A 349 -1.18 -4.37 5.14
CA GLU A 349 -1.82 -5.39 4.32
C GLU A 349 -3.05 -6.05 4.94
N ILE A 350 -3.25 -5.96 6.25
CA ILE A 350 -4.50 -6.39 6.91
C ILE A 350 -5.70 -5.67 6.27
N GLY A 351 -5.56 -4.39 5.91
CA GLY A 351 -6.62 -3.59 5.28
C GLY A 351 -6.70 -3.70 3.75
N ARG A 352 -6.02 -4.67 3.11
CA ARG A 352 -5.77 -4.65 1.65
C ARG A 352 -6.34 -5.82 0.86
N TYR A 353 -7.27 -6.59 1.44
CA TYR A 353 -7.91 -7.71 0.73
C TYR A 353 -6.88 -8.72 0.21
N PHE A 354 -5.84 -8.99 1.02
CA PHE A 354 -4.55 -9.53 0.56
C PHE A 354 -4.69 -10.86 -0.17
N TYR A 355 -5.32 -11.87 0.45
CA TYR A 355 -5.42 -13.21 -0.14
C TYR A 355 -6.38 -13.21 -1.33
N ARG A 356 -7.56 -12.60 -1.16
CA ARG A 356 -8.62 -12.58 -2.18
C ARG A 356 -8.24 -11.76 -3.42
N SER A 357 -7.29 -10.84 -3.32
CA SER A 357 -6.73 -10.15 -4.49
C SER A 357 -5.90 -11.06 -5.40
N LYS A 358 -5.43 -12.21 -4.89
CA LYS A 358 -4.50 -13.13 -5.56
C LYS A 358 -5.14 -14.44 -5.95
N ILE A 359 -6.05 -14.95 -5.11
CA ILE A 359 -6.70 -16.24 -5.30
C ILE A 359 -8.21 -16.13 -5.05
N ALA A 360 -9.00 -16.89 -5.81
CA ALA A 360 -10.44 -16.98 -5.62
C ALA A 360 -10.74 -17.81 -4.35
N LEU A 361 -11.44 -17.21 -3.39
CA LEU A 361 -11.77 -17.80 -2.11
C LEU A 361 -13.29 -17.66 -1.83
N PRO A 362 -13.96 -18.67 -1.26
CA PRO A 362 -15.36 -18.59 -0.82
C PRO A 362 -15.59 -17.56 0.29
N ALA A 363 -16.85 -17.29 0.66
CA ALA A 363 -17.18 -16.37 1.76
C ALA A 363 -16.69 -16.91 3.11
N HIS A 364 -17.00 -18.18 3.41
CA HIS A 364 -16.57 -18.88 4.62
C HIS A 364 -15.20 -19.53 4.40
N ALA A 365 -14.42 -19.66 5.48
CA ALA A 365 -13.16 -20.38 5.49
C ALA A 365 -13.33 -21.77 6.11
N ASN A 366 -12.37 -22.63 5.85
CA ASN A 366 -12.14 -23.91 6.53
C ASN A 366 -10.63 -24.22 6.44
N ALA A 367 -10.18 -25.29 7.07
CA ALA A 367 -8.75 -25.64 7.09
C ALA A 367 -8.12 -25.77 5.69
N LYS A 368 -8.82 -26.36 4.72
CA LYS A 368 -8.33 -26.48 3.33
C LYS A 368 -8.12 -25.12 2.67
N LEU A 369 -9.05 -24.19 2.90
CA LEU A 369 -8.96 -22.83 2.36
C LEU A 369 -7.87 -21.99 3.05
N LEU A 370 -7.62 -22.23 4.34
CA LEU A 370 -6.47 -21.64 5.05
C LEU A 370 -5.13 -22.23 4.53
N ALA A 371 -5.08 -23.55 4.30
CA ALA A 371 -3.94 -24.20 3.65
C ALA A 371 -3.68 -23.63 2.24
N ARG A 372 -4.75 -23.36 1.47
CA ARG A 372 -4.64 -22.69 0.17
C ARG A 372 -4.04 -21.29 0.26
N CYS A 373 -4.34 -20.55 1.33
CA CYS A 373 -3.75 -19.23 1.59
C CYS A 373 -2.26 -19.32 1.97
N TYR A 374 -1.84 -20.43 2.58
CA TYR A 374 -0.43 -20.74 2.82
C TYR A 374 0.30 -21.03 1.50
N SER A 375 -0.26 -21.91 0.67
CA SER A 375 0.16 -22.16 -0.70
C SER A 375 -0.96 -22.87 -1.47
N THR A 376 -1.13 -22.57 -2.76
CA THR A 376 -2.19 -23.19 -3.57
C THR A 376 -2.10 -24.71 -3.63
N ASP A 377 -0.88 -25.26 -3.54
CA ASP A 377 -0.66 -26.71 -3.56
C ASP A 377 -0.86 -27.37 -2.18
N ALA A 378 -0.78 -26.58 -1.10
CA ALA A 378 -0.91 -27.08 0.27
C ALA A 378 -2.36 -27.47 0.64
N GLU A 379 -3.36 -27.00 -0.13
CA GLU A 379 -4.78 -27.43 0.02
C GLU A 379 -4.97 -28.94 -0.13
N ARG A 380 -4.04 -29.62 -0.83
CA ARG A 380 -4.08 -31.07 -1.09
C ARG A 380 -3.20 -31.87 -0.13
N ASP A 381 -2.48 -31.21 0.76
CA ASP A 381 -1.60 -31.85 1.74
C ASP A 381 -2.38 -32.03 3.05
N GLU A 382 -2.74 -33.27 3.35
CA GLU A 382 -3.56 -33.61 4.52
C GLU A 382 -2.89 -33.26 5.85
N GLU A 383 -1.55 -33.31 5.91
CA GLU A 383 -0.80 -32.92 7.10
C GLU A 383 -0.83 -31.41 7.31
N VAL A 384 -0.68 -30.63 6.24
CA VAL A 384 -0.81 -29.16 6.35
C VAL A 384 -2.25 -28.77 6.68
N CYS A 385 -3.24 -29.44 6.08
CA CYS A 385 -4.65 -29.21 6.38
C CYS A 385 -4.98 -29.53 7.84
N SER A 386 -4.44 -30.62 8.41
CA SER A 386 -4.70 -30.97 9.82
C SER A 386 -4.11 -29.94 10.80
N LEU A 387 -2.93 -29.37 10.49
CA LEU A 387 -2.37 -28.27 11.27
C LEU A 387 -3.26 -27.02 11.23
N PHE A 388 -3.80 -26.67 10.06
CA PHE A 388 -4.72 -25.55 9.95
C PHE A 388 -6.09 -25.84 10.57
N GLU A 389 -6.55 -27.09 10.59
CA GLU A 389 -7.77 -27.49 11.30
C GLU A 389 -7.59 -27.29 12.80
N LYS A 390 -6.46 -27.73 13.36
CA LYS A 390 -6.14 -27.48 14.78
C LYS A 390 -6.08 -25.98 15.08
N PHE A 391 -5.37 -25.21 14.25
CA PHE A 391 -5.33 -23.75 14.37
C PHE A 391 -6.73 -23.13 14.33
N TYR A 392 -7.55 -23.50 13.35
CA TYR A 392 -8.91 -22.98 13.14
C TYR A 392 -9.78 -23.15 14.39
N ASN A 393 -9.72 -24.35 14.98
CA ASN A 393 -10.47 -24.69 16.19
C ASN A 393 -9.91 -24.00 17.44
N ASP A 394 -8.59 -24.03 17.64
CA ASP A 394 -7.95 -23.50 18.84
C ASP A 394 -8.11 -21.97 18.98
N VAL A 395 -8.16 -21.23 17.86
CA VAL A 395 -8.39 -19.78 17.86
C VAL A 395 -9.86 -19.42 17.64
N GLU A 396 -10.77 -20.39 17.62
CA GLU A 396 -12.21 -20.18 17.45
C GLU A 396 -12.55 -19.33 16.21
N MET A 397 -12.06 -19.72 15.02
CA MET A 397 -12.24 -18.96 13.76
C MET A 397 -13.70 -18.77 13.33
N ASP A 398 -14.64 -19.56 13.85
CA ASP A 398 -16.08 -19.36 13.62
C ASP A 398 -16.62 -18.14 14.37
N ASN A 399 -15.96 -17.70 15.44
CA ASN A 399 -16.41 -16.62 16.33
C ASN A 399 -15.87 -15.25 15.90
N ILE A 400 -15.99 -14.91 14.62
CA ILE A 400 -15.45 -13.67 14.04
C ILE A 400 -16.53 -12.71 13.52
N TYR A 401 -17.79 -12.87 13.92
CA TYR A 401 -18.93 -12.09 13.42
C TYR A 401 -18.99 -12.03 11.88
N ASN A 402 -19.08 -10.84 11.30
CA ASN A 402 -19.12 -10.58 9.85
C ASN A 402 -17.75 -10.15 9.30
N TYR A 403 -16.65 -10.35 10.04
CA TYR A 403 -15.31 -10.09 9.52
C TYR A 403 -14.97 -11.08 8.41
N ASP A 404 -14.14 -10.64 7.46
CA ASP A 404 -13.64 -11.54 6.43
C ASP A 404 -12.63 -12.52 7.07
N PRO A 405 -12.87 -13.85 7.03
CA PRO A 405 -12.00 -14.81 7.70
C PRO A 405 -10.57 -14.80 7.16
N TYR A 406 -10.36 -14.37 5.91
CA TYR A 406 -9.02 -14.32 5.32
C TYR A 406 -8.24 -13.06 5.73
N ASP A 407 -8.94 -11.97 6.05
CA ASP A 407 -8.32 -10.78 6.64
C ASP A 407 -7.93 -11.06 8.11
N ILE A 408 -8.82 -11.73 8.88
CA ILE A 408 -8.51 -12.21 10.24
C ILE A 408 -7.35 -13.22 10.21
N PHE A 409 -7.36 -14.17 9.28
CA PHE A 409 -6.26 -15.11 9.13
C PHE A 409 -4.93 -14.42 8.78
N TYR A 410 -4.93 -13.42 7.89
CA TYR A 410 -3.72 -12.63 7.61
C TYR A 410 -3.19 -11.95 8.88
N TRP A 411 -4.09 -11.36 9.65
CA TRP A 411 -3.78 -10.68 10.91
C TRP A 411 -3.19 -11.67 11.94
N GLU A 412 -3.89 -12.75 12.23
CA GLU A 412 -3.55 -13.64 13.35
C GLU A 412 -2.40 -14.60 13.02
N TYR A 413 -2.44 -15.20 11.84
CA TYR A 413 -1.43 -16.16 11.42
C TYR A 413 -0.21 -15.45 10.81
N ARG A 414 -0.39 -14.68 9.74
CA ARG A 414 0.78 -14.14 9.02
C ARG A 414 1.50 -13.05 9.82
N MET A 415 0.79 -12.10 10.44
CA MET A 415 1.46 -11.08 11.25
C MET A 415 1.88 -11.63 12.62
N GLY A 416 1.00 -12.35 13.31
CA GLY A 416 1.29 -12.91 14.64
C GLY A 416 2.43 -13.95 14.66
N VAL A 417 2.53 -14.79 13.62
CA VAL A 417 3.52 -15.88 13.58
C VAL A 417 4.74 -15.53 12.72
N TRP A 418 4.57 -15.09 11.48
CA TRP A 418 5.74 -14.84 10.61
C TRP A 418 6.41 -13.49 10.90
N HIS A 419 5.63 -12.41 10.95
CA HIS A 419 6.21 -11.07 11.12
C HIS A 419 6.85 -10.90 12.51
N SER A 420 6.28 -11.50 13.56
CA SER A 420 6.89 -11.50 14.90
C SER A 420 8.30 -12.11 14.91
N GLN A 421 8.53 -13.21 14.19
CA GLN A 421 9.85 -13.84 14.05
C GLN A 421 10.83 -12.99 13.23
N LEU A 422 10.33 -12.27 12.22
CA LEU A 422 11.15 -11.32 11.45
C LEU A 422 11.69 -10.21 12.34
N LEU A 423 10.87 -9.69 13.28
CA LEU A 423 11.29 -8.63 14.18
C LEU A 423 12.42 -9.06 15.13
N LEU A 424 12.46 -10.32 15.57
CA LEU A 424 13.53 -10.85 16.43
C LEU A 424 14.92 -10.74 15.79
N GLU A 425 15.03 -10.77 14.46
CA GLU A 425 16.32 -10.54 13.79
C GLU A 425 16.79 -9.09 13.89
N SER A 426 15.86 -8.13 13.96
CA SER A 426 16.18 -6.70 14.05
C SER A 426 16.24 -6.17 15.48
N ASP A 427 15.69 -6.89 16.46
CA ASP A 427 15.65 -6.50 17.87
C ASP A 427 17.03 -6.32 18.50
N ILE A 428 18.04 -6.98 17.92
CA ILE A 428 19.44 -6.82 18.30
C ILE A 428 19.95 -5.38 18.10
N ALA A 429 19.33 -4.63 17.18
CA ALA A 429 19.78 -3.32 16.74
C ALA A 429 18.84 -2.20 17.24
N HIS A 430 17.53 -2.35 17.03
CA HIS A 430 16.56 -1.29 17.33
C HIS A 430 15.26 -1.88 17.89
N ASP A 431 14.60 -1.13 18.77
CA ASP A 431 13.18 -1.40 19.01
C ASP A 431 12.36 -0.89 17.81
N THR A 432 11.21 -1.52 17.57
CA THR A 432 10.37 -1.25 16.41
C THR A 432 9.01 -0.73 16.83
N PHE A 433 8.58 0.36 16.19
CA PHE A 433 7.23 0.90 16.33
C PHE A 433 6.55 0.92 14.95
N ILE A 434 5.34 0.38 14.87
CA ILE A 434 4.49 0.45 13.68
C ILE A 434 3.23 1.22 14.09
N PRO A 435 2.99 2.43 13.56
CA PRO A 435 1.87 3.28 14.00
C PRO A 435 0.47 2.69 13.79
N PHE A 436 0.38 1.65 12.97
CA PHE A 436 -0.84 0.92 12.68
C PHE A 436 -1.08 -0.27 13.62
N ASN A 437 -0.16 -0.57 14.56
CA ASN A 437 -0.32 -1.66 15.52
C ASN A 437 -1.25 -1.28 16.69
N SER A 438 -2.49 -0.95 16.36
CA SER A 438 -3.58 -0.62 17.28
C SER A 438 -4.84 -1.30 16.77
N ARG A 439 -5.57 -2.02 17.64
CA ARG A 439 -6.82 -2.69 17.25
C ARG A 439 -7.84 -1.68 16.76
N LYS A 440 -7.95 -0.51 17.38
CA LYS A 440 -8.79 0.60 16.90
C LYS A 440 -8.47 0.98 15.44
N ILE A 441 -7.19 1.20 15.11
CA ILE A 441 -6.78 1.58 13.75
C ILE A 441 -7.04 0.45 12.75
N LEU A 442 -6.68 -0.79 13.10
CA LEU A 442 -6.89 -1.95 12.23
C LEU A 442 -8.37 -2.23 11.98
N ASN A 443 -9.22 -2.06 13.00
CA ASN A 443 -10.66 -2.16 12.86
C ASN A 443 -11.23 -1.10 11.90
N LEU A 444 -10.74 0.14 11.98
CA LEU A 444 -11.09 1.20 11.02
C LEU A 444 -10.67 0.82 9.59
N MET A 445 -9.46 0.28 9.41
CA MET A 445 -9.00 -0.18 8.09
C MET A 445 -9.87 -1.28 7.48
N LEU A 446 -10.36 -2.20 8.32
CA LEU A 446 -11.24 -3.28 7.89
C LEU A 446 -12.66 -2.80 7.57
N SER A 447 -13.10 -1.68 8.16
CA SER A 447 -14.47 -1.15 8.06
C SER A 447 -14.87 -0.55 6.70
N VAL A 448 -14.05 -0.64 5.66
CA VAL A 448 -14.42 -0.20 4.30
C VAL A 448 -14.80 -1.38 3.42
N SER A 449 -15.53 -1.10 2.33
CA SER A 449 -15.91 -2.14 1.37
C SER A 449 -14.70 -2.88 0.79
N ASN A 450 -14.89 -4.15 0.41
CA ASN A 450 -13.83 -4.97 -0.21
C ASN A 450 -13.26 -4.32 -1.49
N THR A 451 -14.08 -3.61 -2.27
CA THR A 451 -13.64 -2.83 -3.43
C THR A 451 -12.64 -1.75 -3.03
N ASN A 452 -12.91 -1.01 -1.95
CA ASN A 452 -12.03 0.04 -1.46
C ASN A 452 -10.73 -0.53 -0.86
N LYS A 453 -10.79 -1.67 -0.14
CA LYS A 453 -9.60 -2.40 0.33
C LYS A 453 -8.72 -2.83 -0.85
N LYS A 454 -9.31 -3.45 -1.88
CA LYS A 454 -8.61 -3.90 -3.09
C LYS A 454 -7.94 -2.75 -3.86
N ASN A 455 -8.61 -1.59 -3.92
CA ASN A 455 -8.11 -0.41 -4.62
C ASN A 455 -7.14 0.45 -3.80
N ASN A 456 -6.78 0.02 -2.58
CA ASN A 456 -5.96 0.79 -1.64
C ASN A 456 -6.52 2.19 -1.34
N SER A 457 -7.85 2.36 -1.42
CA SER A 457 -8.50 3.68 -1.37
C SER A 457 -8.21 4.43 -0.08
N ILE A 458 -8.18 3.75 1.08
CA ILE A 458 -7.82 4.36 2.37
C ILE A 458 -6.43 4.99 2.29
N PHE A 459 -5.43 4.23 1.81
CA PHE A 459 -4.03 4.69 1.78
C PHE A 459 -3.84 5.85 0.81
N ASN A 460 -4.48 5.78 -0.37
CA ASN A 460 -4.47 6.89 -1.32
C ASN A 460 -5.07 8.15 -0.69
N THR A 461 -6.25 8.04 -0.06
CA THR A 461 -6.91 9.17 0.61
C THR A 461 -6.09 9.71 1.80
N ILE A 462 -5.40 8.85 2.56
CA ILE A 462 -4.47 9.30 3.61
C ILE A 462 -3.33 10.12 3.01
N ILE A 463 -2.71 9.65 1.92
CA ILE A 463 -1.62 10.37 1.25
C ILE A 463 -2.13 11.71 0.71
N ASP A 464 -3.30 11.71 0.04
CA ASP A 464 -3.94 12.91 -0.51
C ASP A 464 -4.22 13.98 0.55
N ASN A 465 -4.69 13.55 1.73
CA ASN A 465 -5.05 14.46 2.81
C ASN A 465 -3.83 15.04 3.56
N ASN A 466 -2.72 14.31 3.62
CA ASN A 466 -1.60 14.67 4.50
C ASN A 466 -0.36 15.18 3.75
N TRP A 467 -0.01 14.56 2.62
CA TRP A 467 1.15 14.97 1.81
C TRP A 467 0.99 14.62 0.33
N PRO A 468 0.03 15.27 -0.38
CA PRO A 468 -0.38 14.85 -1.73
C PRO A 468 0.74 14.85 -2.79
N ILE A 469 1.82 15.61 -2.60
CA ILE A 469 3.00 15.58 -3.49
C ILE A 469 3.60 14.18 -3.62
N LEU A 470 3.42 13.29 -2.63
CA LEU A 470 3.92 11.91 -2.68
C LEU A 470 3.29 11.07 -3.81
N ASN A 471 2.16 11.52 -4.37
CA ASN A 471 1.52 10.91 -5.54
C ASN A 471 2.23 11.24 -6.87
N PHE A 472 3.13 12.22 -6.86
CA PHE A 472 3.91 12.59 -8.05
C PHE A 472 4.76 11.41 -8.56
N TRP A 473 5.29 10.60 -7.65
CA TRP A 473 6.06 9.41 -7.99
C TRP A 473 5.16 8.19 -8.13
N GLY A 474 5.35 7.38 -9.16
CA GLY A 474 4.63 6.11 -9.30
C GLY A 474 4.95 5.13 -8.17
N ILE A 475 3.95 4.35 -7.74
CA ILE A 475 4.10 3.31 -6.72
C ILE A 475 4.87 2.13 -7.34
N ASN A 476 5.99 1.74 -6.72
CA ASN A 476 6.85 0.64 -7.19
C ASN A 476 7.21 0.71 -8.69
N THR A 477 7.34 1.93 -9.23
CA THR A 477 7.77 2.18 -10.61
C THR A 477 8.51 3.51 -10.70
N ILE A 478 9.43 3.63 -11.66
CA ILE A 478 10.15 4.87 -11.96
C ILE A 478 9.30 5.88 -12.76
N GLU A 479 8.13 5.47 -13.23
CA GLU A 479 7.19 6.36 -13.94
C GLU A 479 6.62 7.42 -12.99
N LYS A 480 6.56 8.67 -13.47
CA LYS A 480 6.01 9.83 -12.73
C LYS A 480 4.57 10.12 -13.14
N GLN A 481 3.81 10.84 -12.32
CA GLN A 481 2.39 11.14 -12.55
C GLN A 481 2.13 11.85 -13.88
N PHE A 482 3.03 12.73 -14.34
CA PHE A 482 2.95 13.36 -15.67
C PHE A 482 3.02 12.37 -16.86
N VAL A 483 3.41 11.12 -16.62
CA VAL A 483 3.48 10.06 -17.63
C VAL A 483 2.26 9.12 -17.55
N LYS A 484 1.44 9.21 -16.49
CA LYS A 484 0.20 8.45 -16.37
C LYS A 484 -0.91 9.15 -17.17
N PRO A 485 -1.65 8.42 -18.02
CA PRO A 485 -2.76 9.01 -18.75
C PRO A 485 -3.82 9.52 -17.77
N ASP A 486 -4.13 10.81 -17.84
CA ASP A 486 -5.23 11.41 -17.10
C ASP A 486 -6.49 11.21 -17.93
N ASN A 487 -7.39 10.34 -17.50
CA ASN A 487 -8.60 10.05 -18.28
C ASN A 487 -9.53 11.27 -18.46
N GLU A 488 -9.48 12.26 -17.57
CA GLU A 488 -10.24 13.51 -17.71
C GLU A 488 -9.61 14.48 -18.71
N ILE A 489 -8.33 14.31 -19.05
CA ILE A 489 -7.63 15.11 -20.06
C ILE A 489 -7.49 14.34 -21.39
N ASP A 490 -7.06 13.08 -21.32
CA ASP A 490 -6.67 12.24 -22.44
C ASP A 490 -7.84 11.56 -23.15
N ASN A 491 -8.95 11.30 -22.44
CA ASN A 491 -10.16 10.66 -23.00
C ASN A 491 -11.36 11.62 -23.09
N TYR A 492 -11.15 12.92 -22.93
CA TYR A 492 -12.23 13.91 -22.93
C TYR A 492 -12.70 14.27 -24.36
N GLY A 493 -14.02 14.25 -24.56
CA GLY A 493 -14.66 14.41 -25.88
C GLY A 493 -15.32 13.13 -26.37
N LEU A 494 -16.16 13.24 -27.39
CA LEU A 494 -16.86 12.10 -27.99
C LEU A 494 -15.93 11.33 -28.95
N PRO A 495 -15.94 9.97 -28.92
CA PRO A 495 -15.19 9.17 -29.86
C PRO A 495 -15.59 9.43 -31.32
N LEU A 496 -14.62 9.70 -32.18
CA LEU A 496 -14.84 9.99 -33.60
C LEU A 496 -14.95 8.70 -34.45
N ARG A 497 -15.65 7.68 -33.95
CA ARG A 497 -15.69 6.34 -34.58
C ARG A 497 -16.45 6.31 -35.91
N ASN A 498 -17.45 7.16 -36.07
CA ASN A 498 -18.37 7.16 -37.22
C ASN A 498 -18.06 8.25 -38.25
N ILE A 499 -16.89 8.89 -38.17
CA ILE A 499 -16.49 9.92 -39.12
C ILE A 499 -16.23 9.30 -40.49
N LYS A 500 -16.75 9.93 -41.54
CA LYS A 500 -16.57 9.49 -42.94
C LYS A 500 -15.73 10.51 -43.70
N PHE A 501 -14.83 10.03 -44.55
CA PHE A 501 -13.97 10.90 -45.36
C PHE A 501 -14.32 10.82 -46.83
N ARG A 502 -14.21 11.94 -47.55
CA ARG A 502 -14.37 12.02 -49.00
C ARG A 502 -13.36 13.01 -49.58
N GLY A 503 -12.67 12.62 -50.65
CA GLY A 503 -11.86 13.53 -51.45
C GLY A 503 -12.45 13.73 -52.84
N SER A 504 -12.69 14.97 -53.26
CA SER A 504 -13.33 15.28 -54.55
C SER A 504 -13.01 16.69 -55.04
N SER A 505 -13.67 17.15 -56.11
CA SER A 505 -13.57 18.52 -56.61
C SER A 505 -14.93 19.21 -56.57
N ILE A 506 -14.94 20.51 -56.25
CA ILE A 506 -16.17 21.32 -56.30
C ILE A 506 -16.64 21.60 -57.74
N TYR A 507 -15.78 21.39 -58.74
CA TYR A 507 -16.11 21.55 -60.17
C TYR A 507 -16.57 20.23 -60.81
N ASP A 508 -16.11 19.11 -60.27
CA ASP A 508 -16.50 17.77 -60.68
C ASP A 508 -16.54 16.84 -59.46
N TYR A 509 -17.74 16.62 -58.93
CA TYR A 509 -17.97 15.78 -57.76
C TYR A 509 -17.75 14.28 -58.01
N SER A 510 -17.61 13.86 -59.27
CA SER A 510 -17.27 12.48 -59.65
C SER A 510 -15.75 12.24 -59.57
N LYS A 511 -14.94 13.30 -59.68
CA LYS A 511 -13.48 13.25 -59.50
C LYS A 511 -13.15 12.74 -58.10
N LYS A 512 -12.25 11.75 -58.04
CA LYS A 512 -11.73 11.20 -56.78
C LYS A 512 -10.37 11.82 -56.47
N VAL A 513 -10.31 12.61 -55.39
CA VAL A 513 -9.04 13.17 -54.89
C VAL A 513 -8.47 12.23 -53.82
N SER A 514 -7.20 11.87 -53.96
CA SER A 514 -6.52 10.99 -53.00
C SER A 514 -6.24 11.72 -51.69
N PHE A 515 -6.54 11.09 -50.56
CA PHE A 515 -6.34 11.64 -49.23
C PHE A 515 -5.71 10.64 -48.25
N SER A 516 -5.24 11.16 -47.11
CA SER A 516 -4.76 10.41 -45.96
C SER A 516 -5.60 10.78 -44.74
N SER A 517 -5.94 9.81 -43.91
CA SER A 517 -6.65 10.03 -42.65
C SER A 517 -6.14 9.07 -41.59
N LYS A 518 -5.99 9.54 -40.35
CA LYS A 518 -5.67 8.69 -39.18
C LYS A 518 -6.60 9.05 -38.02
N ASN A 519 -7.27 8.02 -37.48
CA ASN A 519 -8.13 8.13 -36.31
C ASN A 519 -7.42 7.50 -35.11
N ILE A 520 -7.34 8.22 -33.99
CA ILE A 520 -6.73 7.77 -32.74
C ILE A 520 -7.70 8.13 -31.61
N GLY A 521 -8.60 7.21 -31.28
CA GLY A 521 -9.60 7.38 -30.21
C GLY A 521 -10.58 8.52 -30.50
N ASN A 522 -10.35 9.67 -29.84
CA ASN A 522 -11.17 10.88 -29.94
C ASN A 522 -10.55 11.95 -30.86
N LYS A 523 -9.42 11.66 -31.51
CA LYS A 523 -8.68 12.57 -32.38
C LYS A 523 -8.61 12.07 -33.81
N VAL A 524 -8.74 12.97 -34.77
CA VAL A 524 -8.64 12.68 -36.20
C VAL A 524 -7.69 13.66 -36.85
N LYS A 525 -6.85 13.18 -37.76
CA LYS A 525 -6.14 14.03 -38.71
C LYS A 525 -6.35 13.56 -40.13
N PHE A 526 -6.50 14.49 -41.07
CA PHE A 526 -6.69 14.18 -42.48
C PHE A 526 -6.16 15.28 -43.39
N ASN A 527 -5.74 14.90 -44.59
CA ASN A 527 -5.08 15.80 -45.54
C ASN A 527 -5.13 15.22 -46.98
N MET A 528 -4.99 16.06 -48.00
CA MET A 528 -4.85 15.59 -49.40
C MET A 528 -3.47 14.96 -49.61
N LYS A 529 -3.37 13.85 -50.35
CA LYS A 529 -2.08 13.20 -50.64
C LYS A 529 -1.27 13.93 -51.71
N ASN A 530 -1.94 14.59 -52.64
CA ASN A 530 -1.30 15.31 -53.73
C ASN A 530 -0.44 16.46 -53.16
N SER A 531 0.81 16.59 -53.62
CA SER A 531 1.66 17.72 -53.28
C SER A 531 1.06 19.01 -53.83
N ALA A 532 0.66 19.05 -55.10
CA ALA A 532 0.09 20.21 -55.79
C ALA A 532 -1.43 20.06 -56.04
N PRO A 533 -2.31 20.21 -55.02
CA PRO A 533 -3.75 20.13 -55.23
C PRO A 533 -4.24 21.24 -56.17
N MET A 534 -5.05 20.85 -57.15
CA MET A 534 -5.62 21.79 -58.13
C MET A 534 -6.73 22.62 -57.49
N ARG A 535 -7.02 23.78 -58.08
CA ARG A 535 -8.13 24.63 -57.65
C ARG A 535 -9.42 23.81 -57.58
N GLY A 536 -10.12 23.94 -56.46
CA GLY A 536 -11.39 23.28 -56.22
C GLY A 536 -11.28 21.84 -55.71
N GLU A 537 -10.09 21.24 -55.65
CA GLU A 537 -9.88 19.95 -55.00
C GLU A 537 -10.01 20.08 -53.48
N PHE A 538 -10.62 19.08 -52.86
CA PHE A 538 -10.82 19.06 -51.42
C PHE A 538 -10.74 17.65 -50.83
N VAL A 539 -10.52 17.61 -49.51
CA VAL A 539 -10.85 16.48 -48.66
C VAL A 539 -11.78 16.95 -47.54
N GLU A 540 -12.82 16.20 -47.25
CA GLU A 540 -13.75 16.50 -46.16
C GLU A 540 -13.96 15.31 -45.23
N ALA A 541 -14.23 15.63 -43.97
CA ALA A 541 -14.56 14.70 -42.91
C ALA A 541 -15.96 15.03 -42.37
N THR A 542 -16.90 14.10 -42.51
CA THR A 542 -18.29 14.27 -42.10
C THR A 542 -18.60 13.41 -40.89
N LEU A 543 -19.11 14.04 -39.84
CA LEU A 543 -19.47 13.44 -38.57
C LEU A 543 -21.00 13.49 -38.38
N PRO A 544 -21.68 12.33 -38.35
CA PRO A 544 -23.10 12.27 -38.01
C PRO A 544 -23.29 12.49 -36.50
N ILE A 545 -24.10 13.49 -36.15
CA ILE A 545 -24.51 13.80 -34.79
C ILE A 545 -25.93 13.25 -34.60
N LYS A 546 -26.14 12.37 -33.61
CA LYS A 546 -27.49 11.93 -33.26
C LYS A 546 -28.21 13.08 -32.57
N THR A 547 -29.32 13.52 -33.15
CA THR A 547 -30.12 14.65 -32.67
C THR A 547 -31.58 14.23 -32.47
N THR A 548 -32.37 15.11 -31.88
CA THR A 548 -33.82 14.95 -31.72
C THR A 548 -34.45 16.19 -32.31
N GLU A 549 -35.40 16.00 -33.22
CA GLU A 549 -36.08 17.08 -33.91
C GLU A 549 -36.60 18.13 -32.91
N THR A 550 -36.48 19.40 -33.27
CA THR A 550 -36.84 20.59 -32.47
C THR A 550 -35.99 20.88 -31.24
N LYS A 551 -35.07 19.98 -30.84
CA LYS A 551 -34.18 20.21 -29.70
C LYS A 551 -32.97 21.07 -30.07
N PHE A 552 -32.55 21.92 -29.14
CA PHE A 552 -31.35 22.76 -29.27
C PHE A 552 -30.10 22.00 -28.82
N TYR A 553 -29.01 22.18 -29.58
CA TYR A 553 -27.72 21.58 -29.31
C TYR A 553 -26.62 22.63 -29.32
N GLN A 554 -25.61 22.39 -28.48
CA GLN A 554 -24.33 23.06 -28.54
C GLN A 554 -23.26 22.05 -28.99
N CYS A 555 -22.58 22.37 -30.08
CA CYS A 555 -21.50 21.58 -30.64
C CYS A 555 -20.19 22.37 -30.53
N ILE A 556 -19.22 21.83 -29.78
CA ILE A 556 -17.89 22.43 -29.63
C ILE A 556 -16.88 21.54 -30.34
N ILE A 557 -16.15 22.10 -31.30
CA ILE A 557 -15.10 21.41 -32.05
C ILE A 557 -13.78 22.17 -31.99
N HIS A 558 -12.70 21.46 -31.72
CA HIS A 558 -11.35 22.01 -31.70
C HIS A 558 -10.64 21.62 -33.00
N LEU A 559 -10.41 22.60 -33.87
CA LEU A 559 -9.79 22.44 -35.18
C LEU A 559 -8.41 23.04 -35.18
N ARG A 560 -7.44 22.34 -35.77
CA ARG A 560 -6.09 22.87 -35.93
C ARG A 560 -5.51 22.50 -37.28
N SER A 561 -4.99 23.51 -37.98
CA SER A 561 -4.10 23.34 -39.12
C SER A 561 -2.69 23.70 -38.67
N PRO A 562 -1.70 22.79 -38.65
CA PRO A 562 -0.37 23.07 -38.10
C PRO A 562 0.51 23.95 -39.00
N TYR A 563 0.00 24.38 -40.16
CA TYR A 563 0.71 25.27 -41.08
C TYR A 563 0.40 26.73 -40.74
N GLU A 564 1.40 27.59 -40.69
CA GLU A 564 1.21 29.04 -40.59
C GLU A 564 2.37 29.75 -41.31
N ASN A 565 2.02 30.47 -42.37
CA ASN A 565 2.95 31.31 -43.11
C ASN A 565 2.15 32.34 -43.92
N LYS A 566 2.01 33.55 -43.39
CA LYS A 566 1.17 34.61 -43.97
C LYS A 566 1.56 35.01 -45.40
N LYS A 567 2.83 34.81 -45.82
CA LYS A 567 3.27 35.04 -47.21
C LYS A 567 2.59 34.10 -48.21
N ASN A 568 2.08 32.97 -47.71
CA ASN A 568 1.52 31.90 -48.51
C ASN A 568 -0.01 31.82 -48.49
N LYS A 569 -0.69 32.84 -47.97
CA LYS A 569 -2.15 32.97 -48.02
C LYS A 569 -2.70 32.80 -49.45
N GLY A 570 -3.99 32.49 -49.54
CA GLY A 570 -4.71 32.38 -50.79
C GLY A 570 -4.53 31.03 -51.48
N ARG A 571 -4.11 29.98 -50.76
CA ARG A 571 -3.88 28.63 -51.32
C ARG A 571 -4.88 27.61 -50.87
N LEU A 572 -5.07 27.50 -49.57
CA LEU A 572 -5.88 26.48 -48.94
C LEU A 572 -6.67 27.12 -47.82
N LYS A 573 -7.92 26.72 -47.68
CA LYS A 573 -8.76 27.08 -46.54
C LYS A 573 -9.44 25.85 -46.00
N TYR A 574 -9.78 25.87 -44.72
CA TYR A 574 -10.73 24.93 -44.18
C TYR A 574 -12.09 25.57 -44.01
N GLN A 575 -13.12 24.74 -44.04
CA GLN A 575 -14.52 25.13 -43.99
C GLN A 575 -15.27 24.20 -43.04
N VAL A 576 -16.19 24.75 -42.26
CA VAL A 576 -17.07 24.02 -41.34
C VAL A 576 -18.51 24.17 -41.83
N PHE A 577 -19.17 23.05 -42.07
CA PHE A 577 -20.55 22.99 -42.51
C PHE A 577 -21.41 22.25 -41.50
N LEU A 578 -22.64 22.71 -41.30
CA LEU A 578 -23.68 21.96 -40.62
C LEU A 578 -24.86 21.77 -41.58
N ASN A 579 -25.29 20.53 -41.80
CA ASN A 579 -26.40 20.20 -42.72
C ASN A 579 -26.22 20.85 -44.10
N LYS A 580 -24.99 20.86 -44.63
CA LYS A 580 -24.55 21.49 -45.89
C LYS A 580 -24.53 23.03 -45.90
N LYS A 581 -24.98 23.71 -44.85
CA LYS A 581 -24.81 25.16 -44.68
C LYS A 581 -23.38 25.46 -44.24
N LEU A 582 -22.65 26.30 -44.98
CA LEU A 582 -21.34 26.80 -44.57
C LEU A 582 -21.53 27.74 -43.37
N LEU A 583 -20.77 27.51 -42.30
CA LEU A 583 -20.85 28.31 -41.07
C LEU A 583 -19.56 29.08 -40.78
N LEU A 584 -18.42 28.53 -41.21
CA LEU A 584 -17.11 29.13 -40.97
C LEU A 584 -16.15 28.69 -42.07
N GLU A 585 -15.27 29.60 -42.48
CA GLU A 585 -14.10 29.29 -43.26
C GLU A 585 -12.88 30.11 -42.83
N GLU A 586 -11.70 29.54 -43.00
CA GLU A 586 -10.45 30.20 -42.62
C GLU A 586 -9.29 29.68 -43.46
N ASP A 587 -8.46 30.60 -43.91
CA ASP A 587 -7.23 30.27 -44.65
C ASP A 587 -6.20 29.71 -43.68
N ILE A 588 -5.66 28.54 -44.02
CA ILE A 588 -4.75 27.80 -43.15
C ILE A 588 -3.46 28.56 -42.87
N ALA A 589 -3.11 29.59 -43.64
CA ALA A 589 -1.84 30.30 -43.51
C ALA A 589 -1.77 31.28 -42.33
N PHE A 590 -2.89 31.56 -41.65
CA PHE A 590 -2.96 32.64 -40.65
C PHE A 590 -2.88 32.20 -39.20
N TRP A 591 -3.30 30.97 -38.86
CA TRP A 591 -3.44 30.53 -37.46
C TRP A 591 -3.09 29.05 -37.30
N LYS A 592 -1.93 28.76 -36.68
CA LYS A 592 -1.53 27.37 -36.37
C LYS A 592 -2.10 26.83 -35.06
N GLU A 593 -2.60 27.70 -34.19
CA GLU A 593 -3.12 27.29 -32.88
C GLU A 593 -4.51 26.66 -33.02
N THR A 594 -5.02 26.05 -31.97
CA THR A 594 -6.34 25.43 -31.98
C THR A 594 -7.42 26.52 -32.10
N ASN A 595 -8.29 26.38 -33.10
CA ASN A 595 -9.54 27.13 -33.21
C ASN A 595 -10.68 26.35 -32.55
N GLN A 596 -11.19 26.86 -31.43
CA GLN A 596 -12.37 26.35 -30.77
C GLN A 596 -13.61 26.96 -31.42
N VAL A 597 -14.31 26.15 -32.21
CA VAL A 597 -15.54 26.54 -32.91
C VAL A 597 -16.74 26.03 -32.13
N ASN A 598 -17.60 26.95 -31.71
CA ASN A 598 -18.81 26.71 -30.93
C ASN A 598 -20.04 26.97 -31.81
N ILE A 599 -20.86 25.95 -32.04
CA ILE A 599 -22.00 25.98 -32.96
C ILE A 599 -23.27 25.70 -32.16
N HIS A 600 -24.19 26.67 -32.15
CA HIS A 600 -25.53 26.49 -31.59
C HIS A 600 -26.54 26.30 -32.72
N PHE A 601 -27.31 25.22 -32.64
CA PHE A 601 -28.31 24.92 -33.67
C PHE A 601 -29.53 24.20 -33.09
N LYS A 602 -30.66 24.41 -33.76
CA LYS A 602 -31.87 23.60 -33.57
C LYS A 602 -31.83 22.44 -34.55
N ALA A 603 -32.04 21.23 -34.07
CA ALA A 603 -32.07 20.07 -34.93
C ALA A 603 -33.38 20.00 -35.73
N GLU A 604 -33.26 19.86 -37.05
CA GLU A 604 -34.39 19.68 -37.97
C GLU A 604 -34.72 18.20 -38.21
N ASP A 605 -33.80 17.30 -37.86
CA ASP A 605 -33.90 15.86 -38.11
C ASP A 605 -33.33 15.06 -36.91
N GLU A 606 -33.56 13.74 -36.91
CA GLU A 606 -32.92 12.80 -35.97
C GLU A 606 -31.39 12.70 -36.11
N LYS A 607 -30.84 13.26 -37.21
CA LYS A 607 -29.40 13.30 -37.46
C LYS A 607 -28.99 14.62 -38.10
N SER A 608 -28.02 15.28 -37.50
CA SER A 608 -27.35 16.45 -38.10
C SER A 608 -25.95 16.09 -38.57
N MET A 609 -25.51 16.68 -39.69
CA MET A 609 -24.25 16.34 -40.35
C MET A 609 -23.26 17.50 -40.25
N LEU A 610 -22.25 17.35 -39.39
CA LEU A 610 -21.14 18.29 -39.30
C LEU A 610 -20.04 17.88 -40.28
N THR A 611 -19.63 18.76 -41.18
CA THR A 611 -18.57 18.47 -42.16
C THR A 611 -17.45 19.47 -42.07
N ILE A 612 -16.22 18.98 -41.97
CA ILE A 612 -15.00 19.79 -41.99
C ILE A 612 -14.29 19.51 -43.29
N ARG A 613 -14.14 20.52 -44.14
CA ARG A 613 -13.52 20.41 -45.46
C ARG A 613 -12.23 21.22 -45.51
N VAL A 614 -11.19 20.67 -46.14
CA VAL A 614 -9.99 21.41 -46.56
C VAL A 614 -10.03 21.54 -48.08
N LEU A 615 -10.08 22.78 -48.57
CA LEU A 615 -10.29 23.13 -49.97
C LEU A 615 -9.07 23.88 -50.53
N SER A 616 -8.60 23.48 -51.71
CA SER A 616 -7.64 24.24 -52.50
C SER A 616 -8.36 25.36 -53.26
N ILE A 617 -7.95 26.62 -53.04
CA ILE A 617 -8.60 27.81 -53.63
C ILE A 617 -7.92 28.30 -54.91
N LYS A 618 -6.73 27.78 -55.23
CA LYS A 618 -6.03 28.01 -56.51
C LYS A 618 -5.26 26.75 -56.90
N ASP A 619 -4.68 26.73 -58.10
CA ASP A 619 -3.72 25.69 -58.46
C ASP A 619 -2.44 25.88 -57.63
N CYS A 620 -2.16 24.91 -56.76
CA CYS A 620 -1.00 24.94 -55.89
C CYS A 620 0.26 24.55 -56.65
N GLU A 621 1.39 25.14 -56.28
CA GLU A 621 2.69 24.81 -56.83
C GLU A 621 3.11 23.38 -56.41
N GLU A 622 4.10 22.76 -57.08
CA GLU A 622 4.68 21.45 -56.67
C GLU A 622 5.52 21.54 -55.39
N TRP A 623 4.86 21.92 -54.31
CA TRP A 623 5.33 21.87 -52.93
C TRP A 623 4.34 21.01 -52.15
N ASN A 624 4.68 20.45 -50.99
CA ASN A 624 3.84 19.49 -50.27
C ASN A 624 2.57 20.08 -49.63
N TRP A 625 1.78 20.85 -50.39
CA TRP A 625 0.60 21.60 -49.96
C TRP A 625 -0.51 20.70 -49.43
N GLY A 626 -0.73 19.54 -50.04
CA GLY A 626 -1.69 18.58 -49.51
C GLY A 626 -1.37 18.15 -48.08
N ARG A 627 -0.09 18.03 -47.71
CA ARG A 627 0.36 17.73 -46.33
C ARG A 627 0.41 18.97 -45.45
N ALA A 628 0.78 20.13 -46.00
CA ALA A 628 0.72 21.40 -45.30
C ALA A 628 -0.71 21.71 -44.81
N ALA A 629 -1.70 21.39 -45.62
CA ALA A 629 -3.13 21.53 -45.31
C ALA A 629 -3.69 20.42 -44.40
N THR A 630 -2.87 19.84 -43.52
CA THR A 630 -3.36 18.83 -42.59
C THR A 630 -4.36 19.45 -41.64
N MET A 631 -5.58 18.91 -41.61
CA MET A 631 -6.57 19.28 -40.61
C MET A 631 -6.56 18.28 -39.47
N ILE A 632 -6.57 18.78 -38.24
CA ILE A 632 -6.63 18.00 -37.01
C ILE A 632 -7.90 18.38 -36.27
N ILE A 633 -8.77 17.39 -36.04
CA ILE A 633 -9.87 17.47 -35.08
C ILE A 633 -9.33 16.93 -33.76
N GLU A 634 -9.05 17.83 -32.82
CA GLU A 634 -8.42 17.49 -31.55
C GLU A 634 -9.42 17.05 -30.49
N ARG A 635 -10.65 17.57 -30.61
CA ARG A 635 -11.73 17.35 -29.65
C ARG A 635 -13.07 17.68 -30.27
N PHE A 636 -14.09 16.91 -29.89
CA PHE A 636 -15.46 17.10 -30.31
C PHE A 636 -16.41 16.86 -29.12
N ILE A 637 -17.34 17.78 -28.89
CA ILE A 637 -18.33 17.72 -27.81
C ILE A 637 -19.69 18.11 -28.36
N VAL A 638 -20.72 17.37 -27.95
CA VAL A 638 -22.13 17.72 -28.18
C VAL A 638 -22.85 17.68 -26.84
N ARG A 639 -23.63 18.71 -26.55
CA ARG A 639 -24.45 18.84 -25.34
C ARG A 639 -25.80 19.44 -25.71
N ASP A 640 -26.78 19.25 -24.84
CA ASP A 640 -28.06 19.94 -24.92
C ASP A 640 -27.85 21.46 -24.75
N GLY A 641 -28.38 22.25 -25.68
CA GLY A 641 -28.30 23.71 -25.66
C GLY A 641 -29.48 24.34 -24.92
N LYS A 642 -29.27 25.53 -24.34
CA LYS A 642 -30.36 26.43 -23.92
C LYS A 642 -30.74 27.33 -25.10
N TYR A 643 -31.97 27.85 -25.10
CA TYR A 643 -32.48 28.75 -26.14
C TYR A 643 -31.57 29.99 -26.25
N MET A 644 -30.65 29.98 -27.21
CA MET A 644 -29.89 31.13 -27.68
C MET A 644 -30.28 31.37 -29.14
N SER A 645 -30.06 32.58 -29.65
CA SER A 645 -30.37 32.96 -31.03
C SER A 645 -29.95 31.86 -32.01
N GLU A 646 -30.92 31.36 -32.76
CA GLU A 646 -30.78 30.23 -33.66
C GLU A 646 -29.65 30.50 -34.67
N GLY A 647 -28.65 29.60 -34.73
CA GLY A 647 -27.55 29.69 -35.70
C GLY A 647 -26.35 30.53 -35.29
N SER A 648 -26.16 30.85 -34.00
CA SER A 648 -24.94 31.51 -33.54
C SER A 648 -23.73 30.58 -33.62
N ILE A 649 -22.68 31.06 -34.28
CA ILE A 649 -21.37 30.42 -34.33
C ILE A 649 -20.33 31.38 -33.76
N GLU A 650 -19.45 30.84 -32.93
CA GLU A 650 -18.31 31.55 -32.36
C GLU A 650 -17.05 30.75 -32.67
N ALA A 651 -15.94 31.44 -32.87
CA ALA A 651 -14.64 30.83 -33.10
C ALA A 651 -13.57 31.59 -32.29
N SER A 652 -12.60 30.87 -31.75
CA SER A 652 -11.50 31.49 -30.99
C SER A 652 -10.40 32.07 -31.88
N SER A 653 -10.30 31.64 -33.14
CA SER A 653 -9.38 32.26 -34.10
C SER A 653 -9.89 33.63 -34.53
N PRO A 654 -9.08 34.70 -34.47
CA PRO A 654 -9.44 36.02 -34.97
C PRO A 654 -9.48 36.10 -36.50
N HIS A 655 -9.14 35.00 -37.19
CA HIS A 655 -9.07 34.93 -38.65
C HIS A 655 -10.22 34.12 -39.27
N SER A 656 -11.12 33.59 -38.44
CA SER A 656 -12.31 32.90 -38.90
C SER A 656 -13.30 33.86 -39.58
N VAL A 657 -13.81 33.45 -40.74
CA VAL A 657 -14.85 34.16 -41.50
C VAL A 657 -16.13 33.36 -41.42
N PHE A 658 -17.24 33.98 -40.99
CA PHE A 658 -18.53 33.32 -40.76
C PHE A 658 -19.49 33.46 -41.95
#